data_AF-A0A914W0H0-F1
#
_entry.id   AF-A0A914W0H0-F1
#
_cell.length_a   1.000
_cell.length_b   1.000
_cell.length_c   1.000
_cell.angle_alpha   90.00
_cell.angle_beta   90.00
_cell.angle_gamma   90.00
#
_symmetry.space_group_name_H-M   'P 1'
#
loop_
_entity.id
_entity.type
_entity.pdbx_description
1 polymer ?
#
loop_
_entity_poly.entity_id
_entity_poly.type
_entity_poly.pdbx_seq_one_letter_code
_entity_poly.pdbx_strand_id
1 'polypeptide(L)'
;MLRLTSRLLSASSSTPFVHDVLVIGGGHAGCEAAAAAARAGASTLLLTHRVDTIGEMSCNPSFGGVGKGHLMREVDALDGLCARLCDQSGITYRVLNRSKGAAVWGPRAQIDRKIYKRLMQREILERTDNLTVEAGAVEDLVVLDGEKPQVQGVLLEDGRTIFAKTVVITTGTFLRGEIFIGMESRPAGRIDEKASYGLSNTLERLGFKLGRLRTGTPARIYKNSIAYDRCEIQKGDAEPSPFSFLSDKVWIDPEKQVPTYLTRTTAAVPKLVKDNLHLNRYVSEEINSPRHCPSLEAKIIKFSMQNHQVWLEDEGLDSDLVYPQGAGTYFPPDIQLKIMREIVGLENCQMARPGYGVCYDFVDPRQLRLTLETRIVDGLFLAGQINGTTGYEEAAAQGIVAGINAAAKVRQEEGMVIDRTEGYVGVLIDDLTTLGTNEPYRMFTTRAEFRLHLRPDNADMRLTEKGRRWKVVGDHRFEKFNDTKRRFELADQLLSSVVQLNGKWKRLLPNLPCGEGGPLHQASSGLDLLHKYNVGLDEICDLLPEMADFRGDRRLEERLRIDAFYRQHNKKLLEQMNAVRKEAACALPDDVDYANMQSLSYECREKLAVARPQTLGAASRIPGITPTALVELLRFVRLRNGAEYALNSVELPSN
;
A
#
# COMPACT_ATOMS: atom_id res chain seq x y z
N MET A 1 16.28 9.09 -46.81
CA MET A 1 14.87 8.84 -47.22
C MET A 1 14.07 8.53 -45.96
N LEU A 2 13.62 9.57 -45.23
CA LEU A 2 12.27 10.16 -45.33
C LEU A 2 11.14 9.20 -44.91
N ARG A 3 10.87 9.14 -43.59
CA ARG A 3 9.53 9.11 -42.95
C ARG A 3 9.66 8.79 -41.45
N LEU A 4 9.77 9.83 -40.63
CA LEU A 4 9.33 9.86 -39.23
C LEU A 4 9.03 11.33 -38.95
N THR A 5 7.97 11.81 -39.60
CA THR A 5 7.32 13.05 -39.23
C THR A 5 6.87 12.91 -37.78
N SER A 6 7.23 13.89 -36.95
CA SER A 6 6.50 14.18 -35.72
C SER A 6 5.01 14.17 -36.05
N ARG A 7 4.28 13.14 -35.60
CA ARG A 7 2.83 13.27 -35.46
C ARG A 7 2.55 13.90 -34.11
N LEU A 8 3.01 15.15 -34.00
CA LEU A 8 2.42 16.13 -33.10
C LEU A 8 1.02 16.40 -33.66
N LEU A 9 0.02 15.66 -33.18
CA LEU A 9 -1.34 16.11 -33.29
C LEU A 9 -1.46 17.30 -32.36
N SER A 10 -1.29 18.53 -32.88
CA SER A 10 -1.85 19.71 -32.24
C SER A 10 -3.36 19.48 -32.25
N ALA A 11 -3.90 18.93 -31.16
CA ALA A 11 -5.32 18.87 -30.96
C ALA A 11 -5.84 20.31 -31.10
N SER A 12 -6.64 20.57 -32.14
CA SER A 12 -7.44 21.80 -32.14
C SER A 12 -8.28 21.77 -30.87
N SER A 13 -8.45 22.92 -30.23
CA SER A 13 -9.19 23.13 -28.96
C SER A 13 -10.67 22.71 -28.96
N SER A 14 -11.10 21.94 -29.97
CA SER A 14 -12.48 21.56 -30.28
C SER A 14 -12.73 20.04 -30.29
N THR A 15 -11.73 19.19 -30.01
CA THR A 15 -11.98 17.73 -29.92
C THR A 15 -12.52 17.41 -28.53
N PRO A 16 -13.76 16.91 -28.37
CA PRO A 16 -14.33 16.67 -27.04
C PRO A 16 -13.59 15.53 -26.34
N PHE A 17 -13.27 15.72 -25.06
CA PHE A 17 -12.81 14.63 -24.21
C PHE A 17 -13.88 13.54 -24.13
N VAL A 18 -13.51 12.30 -24.45
CA VAL A 18 -14.42 11.16 -24.42
C VAL A 18 -14.56 10.62 -22.99
N HIS A 19 -13.49 10.74 -22.20
CA HIS A 19 -13.45 10.33 -20.80
C HIS A 19 -12.91 11.46 -19.92
N ASP A 20 -13.31 11.47 -18.67
CA ASP A 20 -12.75 12.38 -17.67
C ASP A 20 -11.41 11.87 -17.18
N VAL A 21 -11.35 10.59 -16.80
CA VAL A 21 -10.16 9.92 -16.26
C VAL A 21 -9.83 8.70 -17.10
N LEU A 22 -8.57 8.56 -17.50
CA LEU A 22 -8.07 7.37 -18.17
C LEU A 22 -7.00 6.69 -17.32
N VAL A 23 -7.21 5.41 -17.01
CA VAL A 23 -6.28 4.60 -16.21
C VAL A 23 -5.59 3.57 -17.10
N ILE A 24 -4.26 3.54 -17.06
CA ILE A 24 -3.44 2.62 -17.85
C ILE A 24 -2.95 1.48 -16.96
N GLY A 25 -3.40 0.26 -17.25
CA GLY A 25 -2.98 -0.99 -16.60
C GLY A 25 -4.05 -1.59 -15.68
N GLY A 26 -4.43 -2.84 -15.91
CA GLY A 26 -5.41 -3.58 -15.10
C GLY A 26 -4.87 -4.23 -13.82
N GLY A 27 -3.77 -3.71 -13.26
CA GLY A 27 -3.18 -4.22 -12.01
C GLY A 27 -3.91 -3.72 -10.75
N HIS A 28 -3.41 -4.06 -9.56
CA HIS A 28 -4.02 -3.65 -8.29
C HIS A 28 -4.14 -2.13 -8.13
N ALA A 29 -3.10 -1.37 -8.49
CA ALA A 29 -3.16 0.09 -8.50
C ALA A 29 -4.21 0.61 -9.49
N GLY A 30 -4.25 0.06 -10.71
CA GLY A 30 -5.18 0.51 -11.75
C GLY A 30 -6.63 0.18 -11.44
N CYS A 31 -6.91 -1.00 -10.85
CA CYS A 31 -8.26 -1.37 -10.42
C CYS A 31 -8.78 -0.41 -9.35
N GLU A 32 -7.96 -0.12 -8.33
CA GLU A 32 -8.34 0.82 -7.27
C GLU A 32 -8.47 2.25 -7.81
N ALA A 33 -7.56 2.69 -8.69
CA ALA A 33 -7.63 4.02 -9.30
C ALA A 33 -8.89 4.20 -10.15
N ALA A 34 -9.19 3.23 -11.00
CA ALA A 34 -10.35 3.27 -11.88
C ALA A 34 -11.65 3.25 -11.08
N ALA A 35 -11.78 2.34 -10.10
CA ALA A 35 -12.97 2.26 -9.27
C ALA A 35 -13.15 3.46 -8.35
N ALA A 36 -12.06 4.06 -7.85
CA ALA A 36 -12.13 5.26 -7.04
C ALA A 36 -12.55 6.48 -7.87
N ALA A 37 -11.97 6.66 -9.06
CA ALA A 37 -12.31 7.77 -9.96
C ALA A 37 -13.78 7.69 -10.41
N ALA A 38 -14.23 6.50 -10.81
CA ALA A 38 -15.59 6.25 -11.27
C ALA A 38 -16.63 6.52 -10.17
N ARG A 39 -16.37 6.04 -8.95
CA ARG A 39 -17.24 6.30 -7.79
C ARG A 39 -17.26 7.77 -7.35
N ALA A 40 -16.14 8.47 -7.52
CA ALA A 40 -16.07 9.91 -7.31
C ALA A 40 -16.80 10.73 -8.41
N GLY A 41 -17.48 10.06 -9.34
CA GLY A 41 -18.36 10.65 -10.34
C GLY A 41 -17.71 10.99 -11.67
N ALA A 42 -16.48 10.54 -11.92
CA ALA A 42 -15.79 10.78 -13.20
C ALA A 42 -16.10 9.68 -14.22
N SER A 43 -16.38 10.05 -15.48
CA SER A 43 -16.42 9.09 -16.58
C SER A 43 -15.03 8.48 -16.79
N THR A 44 -14.86 7.20 -16.46
CA THR A 44 -13.54 6.58 -16.34
C THR A 44 -13.36 5.47 -17.38
N LEU A 45 -12.20 5.47 -18.05
CA LEU A 45 -11.76 4.38 -18.92
C LEU A 45 -10.56 3.65 -18.28
N LEU A 46 -10.65 2.33 -18.13
CA LEU A 46 -9.52 1.47 -17.81
C LEU A 46 -9.00 0.79 -19.08
N LEU A 47 -7.80 1.16 -19.51
CA LEU A 47 -7.07 0.51 -20.59
C LEU A 47 -6.14 -0.56 -20.04
N THR A 48 -6.17 -1.74 -20.65
CA THR A 48 -5.27 -2.84 -20.29
C THR A 48 -4.92 -3.65 -21.53
N HIS A 49 -3.73 -4.26 -21.60
CA HIS A 49 -3.38 -5.13 -22.73
C HIS A 49 -4.36 -6.29 -22.92
N ARG A 50 -4.85 -6.82 -21.80
CA ARG A 50 -5.67 -8.03 -21.73
C ARG A 50 -6.70 -7.92 -20.61
N VAL A 51 -7.98 -7.87 -20.97
CA VAL A 51 -9.09 -7.81 -20.01
C VAL A 51 -9.09 -9.04 -19.09
N ASP A 52 -8.71 -10.19 -19.63
CA ASP A 52 -8.65 -11.44 -18.88
C ASP A 52 -7.51 -11.49 -17.84
N THR A 53 -6.66 -10.46 -17.73
CA THR A 53 -5.57 -10.36 -16.73
C THR A 53 -5.83 -9.30 -15.64
N ILE A 54 -6.98 -8.64 -15.68
CA ILE A 54 -7.38 -7.66 -14.65
C ILE A 54 -7.40 -8.34 -13.27
N GLY A 55 -6.71 -7.74 -12.30
CA GLY A 55 -6.62 -8.28 -10.93
C GLY A 55 -5.68 -9.48 -10.76
N GLU A 56 -4.85 -9.81 -11.76
CA GLU A 56 -3.92 -10.93 -11.66
C GLU A 56 -2.88 -10.74 -10.53
N MET A 57 -2.78 -11.74 -9.66
CA MET A 57 -1.74 -11.83 -8.63
C MET A 57 -0.52 -12.54 -9.20
N SER A 58 0.61 -11.85 -9.38
CA SER A 58 1.77 -12.41 -10.10
C SER A 58 2.88 -12.98 -9.21
N CYS A 59 2.85 -12.65 -7.92
CA CYS A 59 3.87 -13.01 -6.93
C CYS A 59 3.22 -13.87 -5.83
N ASN A 60 3.25 -13.47 -4.55
CA ASN A 60 2.66 -14.26 -3.45
C ASN A 60 1.14 -14.43 -3.61
N PRO A 61 0.53 -15.60 -3.28
CA PRO A 61 -0.92 -15.77 -3.21
C PRO A 61 -1.46 -15.28 -1.86
N SER A 62 -1.14 -14.05 -1.46
CA SER A 62 -1.58 -13.49 -0.18
C SER A 62 -1.75 -11.99 -0.24
N PHE A 63 -2.58 -11.47 0.66
CA PHE A 63 -2.62 -10.06 1.00
C PHE A 63 -2.37 -9.85 2.49
N GLY A 64 -1.83 -8.68 2.83
CA GLY A 64 -1.61 -8.22 4.19
C GLY A 64 -0.29 -8.69 4.80
N GLY A 65 -0.28 -8.79 6.12
CA GLY A 65 0.93 -8.95 6.93
C GLY A 65 1.33 -7.65 7.62
N VAL A 66 2.54 -7.61 8.19
CA VAL A 66 3.00 -6.45 8.99
C VAL A 66 3.16 -5.23 8.09
N GLY A 67 2.49 -4.11 8.41
CA GLY A 67 2.45 -2.88 7.61
C GLY A 67 1.51 -2.96 6.41
N LYS A 68 1.57 -4.06 5.65
CA LYS A 68 0.67 -4.34 4.51
C LYS A 68 -0.80 -4.48 4.92
N GLY A 69 -1.06 -5.15 6.04
CA GLY A 69 -2.42 -5.28 6.60
C GLY A 69 -3.02 -3.93 7.03
N HIS A 70 -2.18 -2.98 7.48
CA HIS A 70 -2.60 -1.61 7.76
C HIS A 70 -3.03 -0.90 6.47
N LEU A 71 -2.21 -0.97 5.42
CA LEU A 71 -2.58 -0.41 4.11
C LEU A 71 -3.89 -0.99 3.59
N MET A 72 -4.09 -2.31 3.69
CA MET A 72 -5.33 -2.96 3.26
C MET A 72 -6.57 -2.43 3.99
N ARG A 73 -6.47 -2.23 5.31
CA ARG A 73 -7.55 -1.65 6.12
C ARG A 73 -7.81 -0.18 5.78
N GLU A 74 -6.77 0.57 5.47
CA GLU A 74 -6.89 1.98 5.08
C GLU A 74 -7.47 2.14 3.68
N VAL A 75 -7.07 1.28 2.74
CA VAL A 75 -7.69 1.17 1.41
C VAL A 75 -9.18 0.83 1.58
N ASP A 76 -9.54 -0.13 2.43
CA ASP A 76 -10.95 -0.43 2.71
C ASP A 76 -11.71 0.75 3.32
N ALA A 77 -11.11 1.49 4.25
CA ALA A 77 -11.73 2.67 4.85
C ALA A 77 -12.05 3.77 3.83
N LEU A 78 -11.26 3.85 2.75
CA LEU A 78 -11.50 4.72 1.59
C LEU A 78 -12.45 4.07 0.55
N ASP A 79 -13.12 2.99 0.94
CA ASP A 79 -14.01 2.16 0.13
C ASP A 79 -13.32 1.34 -0.96
N GLY A 80 -12.02 1.07 -0.87
CA GLY A 80 -11.29 0.27 -1.87
C GLY A 80 -11.80 -1.16 -2.07
N LEU A 81 -11.43 -1.76 -3.20
CA LEU A 81 -11.91 -3.07 -3.64
C LEU A 81 -11.17 -4.23 -2.94
N CYS A 82 -9.84 -4.16 -2.84
CA CYS A 82 -8.99 -5.31 -2.54
C CYS A 82 -9.39 -6.02 -1.23
N ALA A 83 -9.71 -5.28 -0.17
CA ALA A 83 -10.07 -5.86 1.13
C ALA A 83 -11.36 -6.68 1.09
N ARG A 84 -12.43 -6.13 0.48
CA ARG A 84 -13.72 -6.81 0.33
C ARG A 84 -13.60 -8.08 -0.53
N LEU A 85 -12.74 -8.03 -1.54
CA LEU A 85 -12.51 -9.19 -2.41
C LEU A 85 -11.67 -10.25 -1.70
N CYS A 86 -10.67 -9.87 -0.92
CA CYS A 86 -9.91 -10.79 -0.07
C CYS A 86 -10.80 -11.52 0.95
N ASP A 87 -11.84 -10.86 1.48
CA ASP A 87 -12.80 -11.49 2.39
C ASP A 87 -13.69 -12.55 1.74
N GLN A 88 -13.73 -12.59 0.40
CA GLN A 88 -14.51 -13.52 -0.40
C GLN A 88 -13.65 -14.55 -1.16
N SER A 89 -12.32 -14.39 -1.14
CA SER A 89 -11.37 -15.27 -1.82
C SER A 89 -10.28 -15.83 -0.92
N GLY A 90 -10.22 -15.42 0.35
CA GLY A 90 -9.21 -15.90 1.29
C GLY A 90 -9.47 -17.34 1.70
N ILE A 91 -8.44 -18.16 1.65
CA ILE A 91 -8.49 -19.58 2.00
C ILE A 91 -7.86 -19.87 3.37
N THR A 92 -7.11 -18.91 3.90
CA THR A 92 -6.49 -18.96 5.23
C THR A 92 -6.35 -17.55 5.77
N TYR A 93 -6.81 -17.28 7.00
CA TYR A 93 -6.73 -15.97 7.64
C TYR A 93 -5.90 -16.04 8.92
N ARG A 94 -5.02 -15.06 9.12
CA ARG A 94 -4.17 -14.97 10.31
C ARG A 94 -3.81 -13.53 10.64
N VAL A 95 -3.87 -13.15 11.91
CA VAL A 95 -3.33 -11.88 12.39
C VAL A 95 -1.93 -12.09 12.93
N LEU A 96 -0.93 -11.62 12.18
CA LEU A 96 0.46 -11.65 12.61
C LEU A 96 0.66 -10.75 13.83
N ASN A 97 1.55 -11.15 14.74
CA ASN A 97 1.84 -10.44 15.99
C ASN A 97 0.63 -10.22 16.92
N ARG A 98 -0.39 -11.10 16.90
CA ARG A 98 -1.58 -11.01 17.76
C ARG A 98 -1.24 -10.73 19.24
N SER A 99 -0.20 -11.38 19.78
CA SER A 99 0.24 -11.23 21.17
C SER A 99 1.03 -9.96 21.50
N LYS A 100 1.41 -9.13 20.51
CA LYS A 100 2.25 -7.93 20.71
C LYS A 100 1.48 -6.61 20.74
N GLY A 101 0.15 -6.69 20.80
CA GLY A 101 -0.76 -5.53 20.83
C GLY A 101 -1.17 -5.00 19.45
N ALA A 102 -2.34 -4.36 19.40
CA ALA A 102 -3.02 -4.00 18.14
C ALA A 102 -2.23 -3.04 17.24
N ALA A 103 -1.35 -2.23 17.82
CA ALA A 103 -0.49 -1.32 17.06
C ALA A 103 0.43 -2.01 16.04
N VAL A 104 0.79 -3.27 16.28
CA VAL A 104 1.69 -4.05 15.41
C VAL A 104 1.04 -5.28 14.80
N TRP A 105 -0.28 -5.41 14.93
CA TRP A 105 -1.04 -6.46 14.26
C TRP A 105 -0.90 -6.35 12.76
N GLY A 106 -0.62 -7.47 12.11
CA GLY A 106 -0.58 -7.58 10.65
C GLY A 106 -1.65 -8.54 10.17
N PRO A 107 -2.92 -8.11 9.96
CA PRO A 107 -3.93 -8.92 9.31
C PRO A 107 -3.40 -9.44 7.97
N ARG A 108 -3.49 -10.75 7.75
CA ARG A 108 -3.00 -11.43 6.56
C ARG A 108 -4.01 -12.49 6.14
N ALA A 109 -4.22 -12.66 4.84
CA ALA A 109 -4.86 -13.84 4.30
C ALA A 109 -4.09 -14.41 3.12
N GLN A 110 -4.06 -15.74 3.04
CA GLN A 110 -3.73 -16.45 1.82
C GLN A 110 -4.97 -16.46 0.94
N ILE A 111 -4.81 -16.20 -0.36
CA ILE A 111 -5.88 -15.93 -1.29
C ILE A 111 -5.89 -16.98 -2.40
N ASP A 112 -7.07 -17.48 -2.72
CA ASP A 112 -7.30 -18.20 -3.97
C ASP A 112 -7.21 -17.22 -5.15
N ARG A 113 -6.18 -17.39 -5.99
CA ARG A 113 -5.92 -16.47 -7.11
C ARG A 113 -7.07 -16.45 -8.12
N LYS A 114 -7.68 -17.60 -8.43
CA LYS A 114 -8.73 -17.70 -9.43
C LYS A 114 -10.01 -17.03 -8.94
N ILE A 115 -10.38 -17.27 -7.69
CA ILE A 115 -11.54 -16.62 -7.07
C ILE A 115 -11.32 -15.11 -7.02
N TYR A 116 -10.18 -14.66 -6.50
CA TYR A 116 -9.86 -13.23 -6.38
C TYR A 116 -9.91 -12.51 -7.73
N LYS A 117 -9.24 -13.07 -8.75
CA LYS A 117 -9.21 -12.52 -10.10
C LYS A 117 -10.61 -12.38 -10.71
N ARG A 118 -11.42 -13.43 -10.62
CA ARG A 118 -12.81 -13.42 -11.11
C ARG A 118 -13.66 -12.38 -10.37
N LEU A 119 -13.50 -12.24 -9.05
CA LEU A 119 -14.20 -11.22 -8.28
C LEU A 119 -13.77 -9.81 -8.69
N MET A 120 -12.47 -9.56 -8.86
CA MET A 120 -11.96 -8.26 -9.33
C MET A 120 -12.51 -7.92 -10.71
N GLN A 121 -12.48 -8.87 -11.65
CA GLN A 121 -13.05 -8.69 -12.97
C GLN A 121 -14.54 -8.38 -12.92
N ARG A 122 -15.29 -9.09 -12.10
CA ARG A 122 -16.72 -8.82 -11.89
C ARG A 122 -16.96 -7.41 -11.36
N GLU A 123 -16.19 -6.98 -10.36
CA GLU A 123 -16.32 -5.62 -9.81
C GLU A 123 -16.04 -4.54 -10.87
N ILE A 124 -14.97 -4.73 -11.64
CA ILE A 124 -14.50 -3.76 -12.64
C ILE A 124 -15.38 -3.72 -13.91
N LEU A 125 -15.88 -4.87 -14.35
CA LEU A 125 -16.64 -4.99 -15.61
C LEU A 125 -18.15 -4.81 -15.43
N GLU A 126 -18.70 -5.18 -14.27
CA GLU A 126 -20.16 -5.29 -14.09
C GLU A 126 -20.74 -4.42 -12.97
N ARG A 127 -19.95 -4.05 -11.96
CA ARG A 127 -20.49 -3.45 -10.71
C ARG A 127 -20.06 -2.02 -10.43
N THR A 128 -19.07 -1.52 -11.17
CA THR A 128 -18.58 -0.15 -11.00
C THR A 128 -19.23 0.73 -12.06
N ASP A 129 -20.23 1.50 -11.65
CA ASP A 129 -20.84 2.50 -12.53
C ASP A 129 -19.82 3.55 -12.99
N ASN A 130 -20.04 4.14 -14.17
CA ASN A 130 -19.14 5.12 -14.81
C ASN A 130 -17.74 4.57 -15.18
N LEU A 131 -17.52 3.26 -15.14
CA LEU A 131 -16.29 2.63 -15.57
C LEU A 131 -16.48 1.85 -16.86
N THR A 132 -15.72 2.21 -17.89
CA THR A 132 -15.59 1.44 -19.13
C THR A 132 -14.23 0.75 -19.17
N VAL A 133 -14.15 -0.44 -19.76
CA VAL A 133 -12.90 -1.18 -19.93
C VAL A 133 -12.66 -1.44 -21.42
N GLU A 134 -11.44 -1.16 -21.88
CA GLU A 134 -11.03 -1.46 -23.25
C GLU A 134 -9.66 -2.17 -23.27
N ALA A 135 -9.55 -3.15 -24.17
CA ALA A 135 -8.27 -3.79 -24.46
C ALA A 135 -7.44 -2.89 -25.39
N GLY A 136 -6.26 -2.47 -24.94
CA GLY A 136 -5.40 -1.60 -25.72
C GLY A 136 -4.01 -1.49 -25.11
N ALA A 137 -2.99 -1.50 -25.98
CA ALA A 137 -1.63 -1.20 -25.61
C ALA A 137 -1.37 0.29 -25.83
N VAL A 138 -0.93 1.00 -24.79
CA VAL A 138 -0.56 2.41 -24.90
C VAL A 138 0.87 2.54 -25.39
N GLU A 139 1.04 3.28 -26.47
CA GLU A 139 2.35 3.58 -27.07
C GLU A 139 2.89 4.94 -26.62
N ASP A 140 2.06 5.99 -26.59
CA ASP A 140 2.51 7.35 -26.24
C ASP A 140 1.44 8.12 -25.43
N LEU A 141 1.84 9.20 -24.78
CA LEU A 141 0.95 10.18 -24.17
C LEU A 141 0.67 11.31 -25.17
N VAL A 142 -0.58 11.76 -25.21
CA VAL A 142 -0.93 13.01 -25.89
C VAL A 142 -0.81 14.13 -24.88
N VAL A 143 0.06 15.11 -25.16
CA VAL A 143 0.38 16.22 -24.26
C VAL A 143 0.22 17.52 -25.03
N LEU A 144 -0.42 18.49 -24.40
CA LEU A 144 -0.47 19.88 -24.86
C LEU A 144 0.75 20.62 -24.31
N ASP A 145 1.55 21.20 -25.21
CA ASP A 145 2.71 22.00 -24.85
C ASP A 145 2.30 23.34 -24.24
N GLY A 146 3.13 23.82 -23.30
CA GLY A 146 2.97 25.08 -22.58
C GLY A 146 4.10 25.25 -21.57
N GLU A 147 4.06 26.32 -20.75
CA GLU A 147 5.04 26.51 -19.66
C GLU A 147 5.06 25.31 -18.70
N LYS A 148 3.87 24.72 -18.47
CA LYS A 148 3.70 23.42 -17.83
C LYS A 148 2.91 22.51 -18.79
N PRO A 149 3.53 21.45 -19.33
CA PRO A 149 2.85 20.52 -20.22
C PRO A 149 1.61 19.91 -19.54
N GLN A 150 0.54 19.70 -20.30
CA GLN A 150 -0.71 19.15 -19.79
C GLN A 150 -1.10 17.88 -20.54
N VAL A 151 -1.43 16.80 -19.83
CA VAL A 151 -1.90 15.58 -20.48
C VAL A 151 -3.30 15.79 -21.10
N GLN A 152 -3.52 15.19 -22.27
CA GLN A 152 -4.77 15.27 -23.02
C GLN A 152 -5.33 13.88 -23.38
N GLY A 153 -4.57 12.82 -23.14
CA GLY A 153 -4.97 11.46 -23.48
C GLY A 153 -3.79 10.56 -23.80
N VAL A 154 -4.05 9.51 -24.58
CA VAL A 154 -3.07 8.49 -24.96
C VAL A 154 -3.19 8.11 -26.42
N LEU A 155 -2.07 7.69 -27.02
CA LEU A 155 -1.99 7.06 -28.33
C LEU A 155 -1.79 5.55 -28.13
N LEU A 156 -2.64 4.75 -28.76
CA LEU A 156 -2.53 3.30 -28.75
C LEU A 156 -1.58 2.79 -29.85
N GLU A 157 -1.06 1.57 -29.68
CA GLU A 157 -0.23 0.89 -30.68
C GLU A 157 -0.94 0.73 -32.04
N ASP A 158 -2.27 0.66 -32.06
CA ASP A 158 -3.08 0.56 -33.30
C ASP A 158 -3.28 1.91 -34.01
N GLY A 159 -2.73 2.99 -33.47
CA GLY A 159 -2.78 4.34 -34.01
C GLY A 159 -4.01 5.15 -33.59
N ARG A 160 -4.95 4.58 -32.81
CA ARG A 160 -6.07 5.35 -32.25
C ARG A 160 -5.62 6.25 -31.11
N THR A 161 -6.23 7.42 -31.03
CA THR A 161 -6.03 8.35 -29.92
C THR A 161 -7.28 8.39 -29.05
N ILE A 162 -7.10 8.27 -27.75
CA ILE A 162 -8.18 8.38 -26.76
C ILE A 162 -7.91 9.60 -25.90
N PHE A 163 -8.82 10.58 -25.94
CA PHE A 163 -8.70 11.82 -25.19
C PHE A 163 -9.32 11.70 -23.79
N ALA A 164 -8.58 12.16 -22.78
CA ALA A 164 -9.03 12.26 -21.41
C ALA A 164 -8.44 13.49 -20.71
N LYS A 165 -9.17 14.06 -19.75
CA LYS A 165 -8.73 15.25 -19.00
C LYS A 165 -7.58 14.94 -18.04
N THR A 166 -7.57 13.74 -17.46
CA THR A 166 -6.48 13.25 -16.61
C THR A 166 -6.13 11.80 -16.94
N VAL A 167 -4.89 11.42 -16.64
CA VAL A 167 -4.35 10.07 -16.92
C VAL A 167 -3.64 9.52 -15.68
N VAL A 168 -3.92 8.26 -15.33
CA VAL A 168 -3.26 7.53 -14.24
C VAL A 168 -2.47 6.36 -14.81
N ILE A 169 -1.14 6.37 -14.68
CA ILE A 169 -0.26 5.30 -15.15
C ILE A 169 0.00 4.28 -14.04
N THR A 170 -0.35 3.02 -14.30
CA THR A 170 -0.20 1.88 -13.37
C THR A 170 0.40 0.64 -14.04
N THR A 171 1.41 0.88 -14.88
CA THR A 171 2.05 -0.12 -15.78
C THR A 171 2.77 -1.28 -15.09
N GLY A 172 2.80 -1.35 -13.75
CA GLY A 172 3.38 -2.49 -13.03
C GLY A 172 4.87 -2.69 -13.36
N THR A 173 5.24 -3.90 -13.76
CA THR A 173 6.61 -4.30 -14.16
C THR A 173 6.85 -4.26 -15.67
N PHE A 174 5.97 -3.61 -16.44
CA PHE A 174 5.96 -3.75 -17.91
C PHE A 174 6.86 -2.74 -18.63
N LEU A 175 7.14 -1.58 -18.04
CA LEU A 175 7.99 -0.54 -18.64
C LEU A 175 9.43 -1.03 -18.81
N ARG A 176 9.85 -1.16 -20.08
CA ARG A 176 11.08 -1.82 -20.54
C ARG A 176 11.40 -3.10 -19.76
N GLY A 177 10.38 -3.88 -19.41
CA GLY A 177 10.50 -5.08 -18.58
C GLY A 177 11.43 -6.13 -19.20
N GLU A 178 12.29 -6.72 -18.38
CA GLU A 178 13.21 -7.80 -18.78
C GLU A 178 13.21 -8.91 -17.73
N ILE A 179 12.92 -10.14 -18.16
CA ILE A 179 12.95 -11.34 -17.32
C ILE A 179 14.33 -11.98 -17.38
N PHE A 180 14.81 -12.46 -16.23
CA PHE A 180 16.09 -13.16 -16.07
C PHE A 180 15.87 -14.56 -15.51
N ILE A 181 16.42 -15.57 -16.20
CA ILE A 181 16.50 -16.96 -15.74
C ILE A 181 17.91 -17.46 -16.05
N GLY A 182 18.74 -17.57 -15.03
CA GLY A 182 20.15 -17.88 -15.15
C GLY A 182 20.92 -16.77 -15.90
N MET A 183 21.51 -17.15 -17.04
CA MET A 183 22.21 -16.24 -17.95
C MET A 183 21.30 -15.68 -19.05
N GLU A 184 20.14 -16.28 -19.25
CA GLU A 184 19.19 -15.85 -20.27
C GLU A 184 18.40 -14.63 -19.78
N SER A 185 18.23 -13.66 -20.68
CA SER A 185 17.31 -12.54 -20.47
C SER A 185 16.41 -12.34 -21.68
N ARG A 186 15.16 -11.91 -21.44
CA ARG A 186 14.18 -11.65 -22.50
C ARG A 186 13.27 -10.45 -22.18
N PRO A 187 12.90 -9.63 -23.19
CA PRO A 187 11.88 -8.59 -23.05
C PRO A 187 10.54 -9.16 -22.58
N ALA A 188 10.10 -8.81 -21.37
CA ALA A 188 8.83 -9.24 -20.81
C ALA A 188 8.52 -8.48 -19.51
N GLY A 189 7.27 -8.05 -19.33
CA GLY A 189 6.81 -7.50 -18.05
C GLY A 189 6.52 -8.59 -17.02
N ARG A 190 5.95 -9.71 -17.49
CA ARG A 190 5.65 -10.94 -16.74
C ARG A 190 5.84 -12.13 -17.67
N ILE A 191 5.92 -13.33 -17.10
CA ILE A 191 6.04 -14.53 -17.93
C ILE A 191 4.87 -14.58 -18.92
N ASP A 192 5.21 -14.70 -20.20
CA ASP A 192 4.27 -14.75 -21.34
C ASP A 192 3.53 -13.44 -21.63
N GLU A 193 3.96 -12.31 -21.06
CA GLU A 193 3.43 -10.98 -21.32
C GLU A 193 4.52 -10.01 -21.82
N LYS A 194 4.23 -9.30 -22.92
CA LYS A 194 5.18 -8.39 -23.58
C LYS A 194 5.51 -7.18 -22.69
N ALA A 195 6.74 -6.66 -22.83
CA ALA A 195 7.13 -5.37 -22.25
C ALA A 195 6.56 -4.20 -23.06
N SER A 196 6.42 -3.04 -22.42
CA SER A 196 6.06 -1.77 -23.05
C SER A 196 7.29 -0.86 -23.14
N TYR A 197 7.56 -0.32 -24.32
CA TYR A 197 8.72 0.53 -24.58
C TYR A 197 8.35 1.98 -24.87
N GLY A 198 7.25 2.22 -25.60
CA GLY A 198 6.82 3.56 -26.01
C GLY A 198 6.66 4.51 -24.83
N LEU A 199 5.90 4.11 -23.80
CA LEU A 199 5.67 4.92 -22.60
C LEU A 199 6.97 5.29 -21.84
N SER A 200 7.95 4.39 -21.73
CA SER A 200 9.24 4.73 -21.10
C SER A 200 9.96 5.82 -21.89
N ASN A 201 9.98 5.72 -23.23
CA ASN A 201 10.60 6.73 -24.09
C ASN A 201 9.89 8.08 -23.95
N THR A 202 8.56 8.07 -23.83
CA THR A 202 7.74 9.27 -23.60
C THR A 202 8.06 9.94 -22.28
N LEU A 203 8.16 9.17 -21.19
CA LEU A 203 8.51 9.70 -19.88
C LEU A 203 9.92 10.32 -19.89
N GLU A 204 10.90 9.68 -20.51
CA GLU A 204 12.25 10.27 -20.68
C GLU A 204 12.20 11.57 -21.48
N ARG A 205 11.46 11.58 -22.61
CA ARG A 205 11.31 12.78 -23.46
C ARG A 205 10.68 13.95 -22.72
N LEU A 206 9.74 13.69 -21.81
CA LEU A 206 9.08 14.69 -20.97
C LEU A 206 9.97 15.16 -19.80
N GLY A 207 11.13 14.55 -19.57
CA GLY A 207 12.08 14.95 -18.52
C GLY A 207 11.94 14.19 -17.20
N PHE A 208 11.23 13.05 -17.18
CA PHE A 208 11.22 12.18 -16.01
C PHE A 208 12.56 11.48 -15.83
N LYS A 209 13.01 11.37 -14.57
CA LYS A 209 14.18 10.62 -14.18
C LYS A 209 13.77 9.16 -13.99
N LEU A 210 14.16 8.31 -14.94
CA LEU A 210 13.93 6.88 -14.84
C LEU A 210 15.11 6.20 -14.13
N GLY A 211 14.77 5.27 -13.24
CA GLY A 211 15.69 4.27 -12.71
C GLY A 211 15.23 2.87 -13.05
N ARG A 212 16.02 1.86 -12.70
CA ARG A 212 15.61 0.45 -12.85
C ARG A 212 15.56 -0.26 -11.52
N LEU A 213 14.48 -1.00 -11.30
CA LEU A 213 14.30 -1.84 -10.12
C LEU A 213 14.22 -3.31 -10.51
N ARG A 214 14.60 -4.14 -9.54
CA ARG A 214 14.63 -5.58 -9.68
C ARG A 214 13.75 -6.21 -8.62
N THR A 215 12.89 -7.13 -9.05
CA THR A 215 12.10 -7.99 -8.16
C THR A 215 12.08 -9.39 -8.72
N GLY A 216 11.70 -10.40 -7.95
CA GLY A 216 11.51 -11.72 -8.53
C GLY A 216 10.53 -12.57 -7.77
N THR A 217 10.30 -13.75 -8.32
CA THR A 217 9.27 -14.67 -7.88
C THR A 217 9.83 -16.09 -7.87
N PRO A 218 9.52 -16.90 -6.84
CA PRO A 218 9.98 -18.28 -6.77
C PRO A 218 9.36 -19.15 -7.85
N ALA A 219 9.92 -20.35 -8.01
CA ALA A 219 9.32 -21.39 -8.82
C ALA A 219 7.94 -21.78 -8.29
N ARG A 220 7.09 -22.34 -9.16
CA ARG A 220 5.82 -22.98 -8.78
C ARG A 220 6.04 -24.46 -8.81
N ILE A 221 5.62 -25.15 -7.75
CA ILE A 221 5.86 -26.58 -7.55
C ILE A 221 4.54 -27.33 -7.43
N TYR A 222 4.50 -28.60 -7.83
CA TYR A 222 3.29 -29.41 -7.75
C TYR A 222 3.02 -29.92 -6.34
N LYS A 223 1.78 -29.77 -5.88
CA LYS A 223 1.28 -30.18 -4.57
C LYS A 223 1.54 -31.66 -4.25
N ASN A 224 1.35 -32.53 -5.24
CA ASN A 224 1.55 -33.98 -5.12
C ASN A 224 3.03 -34.40 -4.98
N SER A 225 3.97 -33.49 -5.17
CA SER A 225 5.42 -33.75 -5.09
C SER A 225 6.04 -33.37 -3.73
N ILE A 226 5.21 -32.97 -2.76
CA ILE A 226 5.62 -32.45 -1.45
C ILE A 226 5.33 -33.49 -0.36
N ALA A 227 6.33 -33.81 0.45
CA ALA A 227 6.21 -34.64 1.65
C ALA A 227 5.82 -33.78 2.87
N TYR A 228 4.52 -33.46 2.96
CA TYR A 228 3.95 -32.56 3.98
C TYR A 228 4.11 -33.06 5.42
N ASP A 229 4.22 -34.37 5.62
CA ASP A 229 4.49 -35.02 6.92
C ASP A 229 5.82 -34.58 7.53
N ARG A 230 6.73 -34.04 6.71
CA ARG A 230 8.04 -33.51 7.13
C ARG A 230 8.05 -32.00 7.34
N CYS A 231 6.92 -31.33 7.14
CA CYS A 231 6.77 -29.90 7.32
C CYS A 231 5.98 -29.57 8.60
N GLU A 232 6.23 -28.39 9.17
CA GLU A 232 5.45 -27.89 10.30
C GLU A 232 4.13 -27.28 9.81
N ILE A 233 3.00 -27.82 10.27
CA ILE A 233 1.67 -27.35 9.89
C ILE A 233 1.33 -26.05 10.63
N GLN A 234 0.91 -25.04 9.87
CA GLN A 234 0.53 -23.72 10.37
C GLN A 234 -0.90 -23.39 9.91
N LYS A 235 -1.86 -23.59 10.83
CA LYS A 235 -3.29 -23.34 10.60
C LYS A 235 -3.61 -21.84 10.66
N GLY A 236 -4.76 -21.47 10.09
CA GLY A 236 -5.37 -20.15 10.29
C GLY A 236 -5.80 -19.91 11.74
N ASP A 237 -6.21 -18.68 12.04
CA ASP A 237 -6.75 -18.35 13.36
C ASP A 237 -8.10 -19.05 13.58
N ALA A 238 -8.36 -19.51 14.82
CA ALA A 238 -9.62 -20.14 15.19
C ALA A 238 -10.82 -19.18 15.01
N GLU A 239 -10.59 -17.90 15.27
CA GLU A 239 -11.53 -16.80 15.05
C GLU A 239 -10.97 -15.86 13.97
N PRO A 240 -11.18 -16.17 12.68
CA PRO A 240 -10.63 -15.39 11.59
C PRO A 240 -11.27 -14.01 11.51
N SER A 241 -10.43 -12.99 11.35
CA SER A 241 -10.87 -11.60 11.19
C SER A 241 -10.88 -11.20 9.71
N PRO A 242 -12.00 -10.69 9.15
CA PRO A 242 -12.04 -10.18 7.79
C PRO A 242 -11.26 -8.86 7.68
N PHE A 243 -10.76 -8.52 6.49
CA PHE A 243 -10.10 -7.25 6.18
C PHE A 243 -11.07 -6.07 6.04
N SER A 244 -12.27 -6.26 5.50
CA SER A 244 -13.20 -5.16 5.31
C SER A 244 -13.97 -4.84 6.59
N PHE A 245 -14.22 -3.56 6.84
CA PHE A 245 -15.13 -3.11 7.89
C PHE A 245 -16.60 -3.38 7.54
N LEU A 246 -16.90 -3.69 6.27
CA LEU A 246 -18.25 -4.09 5.84
C LEU A 246 -18.54 -5.57 6.11
N SER A 247 -17.53 -6.42 6.13
CA SER A 247 -17.69 -7.87 6.31
C SER A 247 -17.84 -8.21 7.79
N ASP A 248 -18.86 -8.99 8.16
CA ASP A 248 -19.06 -9.43 9.56
C ASP A 248 -18.32 -10.75 9.88
N LYS A 249 -18.05 -11.55 8.86
CA LYS A 249 -17.27 -12.79 8.93
C LYS A 249 -16.53 -13.00 7.62
N VAL A 250 -15.52 -13.86 7.64
CA VAL A 250 -14.91 -14.38 6.42
C VAL A 250 -15.85 -15.41 5.76
N TRP A 251 -15.72 -15.60 4.45
CA TRP A 251 -16.63 -16.45 3.67
C TRP A 251 -16.45 -17.96 3.92
N ILE A 252 -15.27 -18.38 4.41
CA ILE A 252 -14.89 -19.78 4.62
C ILE A 252 -14.88 -20.13 6.11
N ASP A 253 -15.50 -21.25 6.48
CA ASP A 253 -15.51 -21.72 7.86
C ASP A 253 -14.08 -22.04 8.33
N PRO A 254 -13.70 -21.75 9.60
CA PRO A 254 -12.35 -21.99 10.11
C PRO A 254 -11.83 -23.41 9.90
N GLU A 255 -12.70 -24.41 10.01
CA GLU A 255 -12.36 -25.84 9.83
C GLU A 255 -12.06 -26.21 8.37
N LYS A 256 -12.56 -25.43 7.40
CA LYS A 256 -12.36 -25.63 5.96
C LYS A 256 -11.16 -24.86 5.41
N GLN A 257 -10.55 -23.99 6.23
CA GLN A 257 -9.36 -23.24 5.82
C GLN A 257 -8.19 -24.18 5.56
N VAL A 258 -7.43 -23.88 4.51
CA VAL A 258 -6.27 -24.68 4.12
C VAL A 258 -5.08 -24.31 5.02
N PRO A 259 -4.33 -25.28 5.56
CA PRO A 259 -3.12 -24.95 6.32
C PRO A 259 -1.98 -24.49 5.40
N THR A 260 -1.12 -23.65 5.94
CA THR A 260 0.21 -23.38 5.36
C THR A 260 1.23 -24.32 5.98
N TYR A 261 2.35 -24.57 5.29
CA TYR A 261 3.40 -25.45 5.80
C TYR A 261 4.73 -24.70 5.88
N LEU A 262 5.37 -24.76 7.03
CA LEU A 262 6.69 -24.19 7.26
C LEU A 262 7.76 -25.27 7.14
N THR A 263 8.76 -25.02 6.32
CA THR A 263 9.95 -25.85 6.16
C THR A 263 11.22 -24.99 6.11
N ARG A 264 12.39 -25.62 5.95
CA ARG A 264 13.69 -24.96 5.94
C ARG A 264 14.62 -25.54 4.87
N THR A 265 15.51 -24.69 4.36
CA THR A 265 16.65 -25.13 3.54
C THR A 265 17.63 -25.95 4.39
N THR A 266 18.37 -26.85 3.76
CA THR A 266 19.48 -27.59 4.41
C THR A 266 20.81 -26.84 4.25
N ALA A 267 21.84 -27.31 4.97
CA ALA A 267 23.21 -26.81 4.85
C ALA A 267 23.87 -27.10 3.48
N ALA A 268 23.23 -27.92 2.62
CA ALA A 268 23.71 -28.16 1.25
C ALA A 268 23.39 -26.99 0.31
N VAL A 269 22.30 -26.26 0.56
CA VAL A 269 21.85 -25.14 -0.30
C VAL A 269 22.92 -24.05 -0.43
N PRO A 270 23.59 -23.55 0.64
CA PRO A 270 24.66 -22.58 0.49
C PRO A 270 25.80 -23.02 -0.43
N LYS A 271 26.15 -24.30 -0.41
CA LYS A 271 27.18 -24.86 -1.29
C LYS A 271 26.72 -24.84 -2.75
N LEU A 272 25.53 -25.39 -3.03
CA LEU A 272 24.94 -25.38 -4.37
C LEU A 272 24.85 -23.98 -4.96
N VAL A 273 24.41 -23.01 -4.15
CA VAL A 273 24.35 -21.61 -4.57
C VAL A 273 25.72 -21.08 -4.96
N LYS A 274 26.72 -21.22 -4.08
CA LYS A 274 28.09 -20.71 -4.31
C LYS A 274 28.75 -21.34 -5.54
N ASP A 275 28.60 -22.66 -5.69
CA ASP A 275 29.19 -23.40 -6.81
C ASP A 275 28.60 -22.96 -8.17
N ASN A 276 27.37 -22.44 -8.19
CA ASN A 276 26.64 -22.08 -9.41
C ASN A 276 26.44 -20.57 -9.62
N LEU A 277 27.02 -19.68 -8.79
CA LEU A 277 26.84 -18.22 -8.90
C LEU A 277 27.20 -17.66 -10.29
N HIS A 278 28.18 -18.26 -10.97
CA HIS A 278 28.61 -17.87 -12.31
C HIS A 278 27.53 -18.05 -13.40
N LEU A 279 26.44 -18.77 -13.10
CA LEU A 279 25.30 -19.00 -14.00
C LEU A 279 24.12 -18.06 -13.75
N ASN A 280 24.26 -17.06 -12.88
CA ASN A 280 23.17 -16.17 -12.48
C ASN A 280 23.53 -14.71 -12.73
N ARG A 281 23.03 -14.15 -13.84
CA ARG A 281 23.24 -12.74 -14.21
C ARG A 281 22.47 -11.77 -13.32
N TYR A 282 21.39 -12.21 -12.69
CA TYR A 282 20.51 -11.34 -11.92
C TYR A 282 21.16 -10.86 -10.61
N VAL A 283 21.96 -11.72 -9.97
CA VAL A 283 22.47 -11.53 -8.61
C VAL A 283 23.66 -10.59 -8.50
N SER A 284 24.56 -10.61 -9.49
CA SER A 284 25.75 -9.73 -9.50
C SER A 284 25.38 -8.25 -9.35
N GLU A 285 24.21 -7.85 -9.87
CA GLU A 285 23.69 -6.49 -9.75
C GLU A 285 22.74 -6.29 -8.55
N GLU A 286 22.16 -7.37 -7.98
CA GLU A 286 21.28 -7.32 -6.79
C GLU A 286 22.08 -7.16 -5.47
N ILE A 287 23.31 -7.68 -5.40
CA ILE A 287 24.13 -7.69 -4.18
C ILE A 287 24.35 -6.28 -3.61
N ASN A 288 24.47 -5.27 -4.47
CA ASN A 288 24.70 -3.87 -4.09
C ASN A 288 23.47 -3.17 -3.47
N SER A 289 22.28 -3.80 -3.45
CA SER A 289 21.09 -3.24 -2.77
C SER A 289 21.24 -3.35 -1.25
N PRO A 290 21.19 -2.25 -0.49
CA PRO A 290 21.51 -2.27 0.94
C PRO A 290 20.47 -2.99 1.82
N ARG A 291 19.18 -3.03 1.47
CA ARG A 291 18.12 -3.32 2.45
C ARG A 291 16.86 -3.99 1.83
N HIS A 292 16.83 -5.33 1.91
CA HIS A 292 15.64 -6.19 2.07
C HIS A 292 15.07 -7.04 0.91
N CYS A 293 14.72 -8.27 1.32
CA CYS A 293 14.24 -9.46 0.61
C CYS A 293 15.00 -9.82 -0.68
N PRO A 294 16.29 -10.15 -0.54
CA PRO A 294 17.05 -10.68 -1.67
C PRO A 294 16.48 -12.03 -2.13
N SER A 295 16.78 -12.40 -3.35
CA SER A 295 16.81 -13.82 -3.76
C SER A 295 17.49 -14.71 -2.71
N LEU A 296 17.15 -16.00 -2.67
CA LEU A 296 17.75 -16.97 -1.76
C LEU A 296 19.27 -16.93 -1.86
N GLU A 297 19.80 -16.82 -3.07
CA GLU A 297 21.22 -16.72 -3.33
C GLU A 297 21.83 -15.40 -2.82
N ALA A 298 21.18 -14.25 -2.98
CA ALA A 298 21.67 -13.01 -2.39
C ALA A 298 21.56 -13.00 -0.84
N LYS A 299 20.59 -13.72 -0.25
CA LYS A 299 20.55 -13.95 1.22
C LYS A 299 21.75 -14.77 1.70
N ILE A 300 22.10 -15.84 0.98
CA ILE A 300 23.22 -16.71 1.32
C ILE A 300 24.57 -15.99 1.20
N ILE A 301 24.70 -15.06 0.27
CA ILE A 301 25.90 -14.23 0.13
C ILE A 301 26.00 -13.23 1.30
N LYS A 302 24.88 -12.60 1.67
CA LYS A 302 24.85 -11.54 2.70
C LYS A 302 24.88 -12.07 4.13
N PHE A 303 24.28 -13.23 4.39
CA PHE A 303 24.10 -13.77 5.73
C PHE A 303 24.82 -15.10 5.89
N SER A 304 25.51 -15.27 7.02
CA SER A 304 26.23 -16.50 7.38
C SER A 304 25.32 -17.64 7.86
N MET A 305 24.00 -17.42 7.92
CA MET A 305 23.04 -18.45 8.33
C MET A 305 23.01 -19.61 7.33
N GLN A 306 23.03 -20.84 7.85
CA GLN A 306 23.03 -22.04 7.01
C GLN A 306 21.62 -22.45 6.54
N ASN A 307 20.58 -22.10 7.31
CA ASN A 307 19.20 -22.54 7.05
C ASN A 307 18.25 -21.34 6.99
N HIS A 308 17.42 -21.29 5.96
CA HIS A 308 16.39 -20.26 5.75
C HIS A 308 15.00 -20.88 5.80
N GLN A 309 14.03 -20.15 6.36
CA GLN A 309 12.63 -20.56 6.39
C GLN A 309 11.98 -20.43 5.02
N VAL A 310 11.16 -21.42 4.66
CA VAL A 310 10.36 -21.46 3.43
C VAL A 310 8.92 -21.80 3.81
N TRP A 311 7.98 -20.98 3.37
CA TRP A 311 6.55 -21.21 3.55
C TRP A 311 5.98 -21.78 2.26
N LEU A 312 5.28 -22.91 2.36
CA LEU A 312 4.58 -23.55 1.27
C LEU A 312 3.11 -23.13 1.34
N GLU A 313 2.68 -22.31 0.38
CA GLU A 313 1.34 -21.74 0.31
C GLU A 313 0.62 -22.23 -0.96
N ASP A 314 -0.49 -22.94 -0.81
CA ASP A 314 -1.38 -23.31 -1.92
C ASP A 314 -1.85 -22.06 -2.71
N GLU A 315 -1.86 -22.13 -4.05
CA GLU A 315 -2.29 -20.98 -4.86
C GLU A 315 -3.82 -20.85 -5.00
N GLY A 316 -4.58 -21.84 -4.53
CA GLY A 316 -6.04 -21.88 -4.55
C GLY A 316 -6.58 -23.21 -4.05
N LEU A 317 -7.89 -23.29 -3.80
CA LEU A 317 -8.56 -24.51 -3.32
C LEU A 317 -8.53 -25.64 -4.36
N ASP A 318 -8.60 -25.27 -5.65
CA ASP A 318 -8.64 -26.17 -6.80
C ASP A 318 -7.32 -26.15 -7.61
N SER A 319 -6.23 -25.71 -6.99
CA SER A 319 -4.92 -25.58 -7.63
C SER A 319 -4.00 -26.73 -7.24
N ASP A 320 -3.35 -27.33 -8.24
CA ASP A 320 -2.26 -28.29 -8.03
C ASP A 320 -0.92 -27.59 -7.71
N LEU A 321 -0.88 -26.26 -7.65
CA LEU A 321 0.33 -25.47 -7.50
C LEU A 321 0.49 -24.90 -6.09
N VAL A 322 1.74 -24.94 -5.63
CA VAL A 322 2.20 -24.38 -4.36
C VAL A 322 3.25 -23.32 -4.62
N TYR A 323 3.18 -22.23 -3.86
CA TYR A 323 4.11 -21.12 -3.86
C TYR A 323 5.09 -21.26 -2.67
N PRO A 324 6.38 -21.56 -2.90
CA PRO A 324 7.40 -21.69 -1.87
C PRO A 324 7.99 -20.32 -1.49
N GLN A 325 7.24 -19.54 -0.72
CA GLN A 325 7.64 -18.22 -0.26
C GLN A 325 8.94 -18.30 0.55
N GLY A 326 9.95 -17.53 0.15
CA GLY A 326 11.27 -17.51 0.79
C GLY A 326 12.35 -18.24 -0.01
N ALA A 327 11.98 -19.11 -0.94
CA ALA A 327 12.87 -19.86 -1.83
C ALA A 327 12.96 -19.26 -3.25
N GLY A 328 12.83 -17.94 -3.38
CA GLY A 328 12.97 -17.26 -4.67
C GLY A 328 14.41 -17.33 -5.18
N THR A 329 14.63 -18.02 -6.30
CA THR A 329 15.95 -18.19 -6.90
C THR A 329 15.85 -18.15 -8.42
N TYR A 330 16.88 -17.59 -9.07
CA TYR A 330 16.82 -17.24 -10.49
C TYR A 330 17.96 -17.85 -11.31
N PHE A 331 18.49 -19.00 -10.88
CA PHE A 331 19.42 -19.83 -11.66
C PHE A 331 18.75 -20.48 -12.88
N PRO A 332 19.49 -21.19 -13.75
CA PRO A 332 18.88 -22.07 -14.75
C PRO A 332 17.92 -23.10 -14.11
N PRO A 333 16.87 -23.55 -14.81
CA PRO A 333 15.83 -24.40 -14.23
C PRO A 333 16.33 -25.69 -13.56
N ASP A 334 17.38 -26.32 -14.09
CA ASP A 334 17.94 -27.55 -13.51
C ASP A 334 18.60 -27.29 -12.15
N ILE A 335 19.26 -26.14 -11.98
CA ILE A 335 19.87 -25.72 -10.72
C ILE A 335 18.79 -25.31 -9.71
N GLN A 336 17.75 -24.60 -10.14
CA GLN A 336 16.61 -24.29 -9.26
C GLN A 336 15.98 -25.57 -8.70
N LEU A 337 15.80 -26.59 -9.54
CA LEU A 337 15.25 -27.87 -9.12
C LEU A 337 16.17 -28.60 -8.13
N LYS A 338 17.50 -28.58 -8.35
CA LYS A 338 18.48 -29.12 -7.38
C LYS A 338 18.38 -28.41 -6.03
N ILE A 339 18.31 -27.08 -6.03
CA ILE A 339 18.16 -26.28 -4.80
C ILE A 339 16.84 -26.61 -4.10
N MET A 340 15.73 -26.71 -4.83
CA MET A 340 14.43 -27.05 -4.26
C MET A 340 14.43 -28.43 -3.60
N ARG A 341 15.12 -29.41 -4.19
CA ARG A 341 15.22 -30.77 -3.62
C ARG A 341 16.09 -30.86 -2.37
N GLU A 342 16.86 -29.82 -2.07
CA GLU A 342 17.60 -29.66 -0.81
C GLU A 342 16.80 -28.88 0.26
N ILE A 343 15.49 -28.70 0.08
CA ILE A 343 14.57 -28.18 1.10
C ILE A 343 13.84 -29.36 1.72
N VAL A 344 13.74 -29.38 3.04
CA VAL A 344 13.11 -30.49 3.76
C VAL A 344 11.65 -30.66 3.32
N GLY A 345 11.28 -31.88 2.91
CA GLY A 345 9.94 -32.19 2.40
C GLY A 345 9.77 -31.96 0.89
N LEU A 346 10.78 -31.41 0.21
CA LEU A 346 10.77 -31.14 -1.23
C LEU A 346 11.74 -32.07 -2.00
N GLU A 347 12.20 -33.19 -1.42
CA GLU A 347 13.21 -34.07 -2.03
C GLU A 347 12.78 -34.62 -3.39
N ASN A 348 11.48 -34.87 -3.56
CA ASN A 348 10.87 -35.34 -4.81
C ASN A 348 10.18 -34.21 -5.62
N CYS A 349 10.48 -32.95 -5.29
CA CYS A 349 9.84 -31.79 -5.89
C CYS A 349 9.82 -31.87 -7.42
N GLN A 350 8.64 -31.58 -7.96
CA GLN A 350 8.41 -31.36 -9.38
C GLN A 350 8.06 -29.90 -9.60
N MET A 351 8.86 -29.25 -10.45
CA MET A 351 8.71 -27.83 -10.75
C MET A 351 7.76 -27.65 -11.94
N ALA A 352 6.64 -26.98 -11.72
CA ALA A 352 5.68 -26.63 -12.77
C ALA A 352 6.15 -25.43 -13.60
N ARG A 353 6.76 -24.44 -12.94
CA ARG A 353 7.32 -23.24 -13.58
C ARG A 353 8.58 -22.78 -12.85
N PRO A 354 9.65 -22.39 -13.57
CA PRO A 354 10.85 -21.85 -12.93
C PRO A 354 10.57 -20.50 -12.26
N GLY A 355 11.32 -20.21 -11.20
CA GLY A 355 11.43 -18.89 -10.63
C GLY A 355 12.20 -17.97 -11.58
N TYR A 356 11.93 -16.68 -11.50
CA TYR A 356 12.58 -15.70 -12.36
C TYR A 356 12.66 -14.33 -11.70
N GLY A 357 13.69 -13.59 -12.09
CA GLY A 357 13.84 -12.17 -11.77
C GLY A 357 13.23 -11.30 -12.88
N VAL A 358 12.74 -10.12 -12.54
CA VAL A 358 12.27 -9.10 -13.47
C VAL A 358 12.94 -7.78 -13.14
N CYS A 359 13.47 -7.11 -14.16
CA CYS A 359 13.98 -5.75 -14.11
C CYS A 359 13.05 -4.84 -14.92
N TYR A 360 12.70 -3.68 -14.38
CA TYR A 360 11.75 -2.76 -15.01
C TYR A 360 12.07 -1.31 -14.66
N ASP A 361 11.60 -0.39 -15.50
CA ASP A 361 11.78 1.04 -15.28
C ASP A 361 10.77 1.55 -14.23
N PHE A 362 11.22 2.50 -13.41
CA PHE A 362 10.39 3.26 -12.49
C PHE A 362 10.75 4.74 -12.58
N VAL A 363 9.80 5.61 -12.25
CA VAL A 363 9.99 7.06 -12.17
C VAL A 363 10.43 7.41 -10.76
N ASP A 364 11.42 8.30 -10.62
CA ASP A 364 11.80 8.85 -9.33
C ASP A 364 10.59 9.54 -8.65
N PRO A 365 10.06 8.98 -7.54
CA PRO A 365 8.80 9.45 -6.97
C PRO A 365 8.90 10.85 -6.35
N ARG A 366 10.12 11.42 -6.20
CA ARG A 366 10.31 12.83 -5.80
C ARG A 366 9.78 13.82 -6.86
N GLN A 367 9.57 13.35 -8.08
CA GLN A 367 8.93 14.12 -9.16
C GLN A 367 7.39 14.13 -9.05
N LEU A 368 6.83 13.54 -8.00
CA LEU A 368 5.40 13.57 -7.69
C LEU A 368 5.09 14.54 -6.54
N ARG A 369 3.83 14.93 -6.47
CA ARG A 369 3.21 15.61 -5.34
C ARG A 369 2.65 14.59 -4.34
N LEU A 370 2.28 15.03 -3.13
CA LEU A 370 1.58 14.17 -2.16
C LEU A 370 0.23 13.65 -2.68
N THR A 371 -0.32 14.29 -3.71
CA THR A 371 -1.52 13.84 -4.43
C THR A 371 -1.25 12.74 -5.46
N LEU A 372 0.02 12.35 -5.65
CA LEU A 372 0.53 11.48 -6.73
C LEU A 372 0.42 12.07 -8.15
N GLU A 373 0.01 13.33 -8.28
CA GLU A 373 0.13 14.09 -9.53
C GLU A 373 1.61 14.37 -9.81
N THR A 374 2.02 14.29 -11.08
CA THR A 374 3.39 14.64 -11.47
C THR A 374 3.60 16.15 -11.39
N ARG A 375 4.83 16.55 -11.01
CA ARG A 375 5.23 17.96 -11.02
C ARG A 375 5.47 18.48 -12.44
N ILE A 376 5.85 17.58 -13.35
CA ILE A 376 6.27 17.90 -14.72
C ILE A 376 5.05 18.09 -15.63
N VAL A 377 4.12 17.13 -15.62
CA VAL A 377 2.95 17.12 -16.51
C VAL A 377 1.68 17.26 -15.69
N ASP A 378 0.93 18.33 -15.96
CA ASP A 378 -0.34 18.59 -15.29
C ASP A 378 -1.41 17.56 -15.70
N GLY A 379 -2.17 17.07 -14.71
CA GLY A 379 -3.21 16.04 -14.93
C GLY A 379 -2.69 14.61 -15.12
N LEU A 380 -1.38 14.39 -15.08
CA LEU A 380 -0.76 13.06 -15.11
C LEU A 380 -0.51 12.56 -13.68
N PHE A 381 -0.89 11.33 -13.38
CA PHE A 381 -0.71 10.68 -12.08
C PHE A 381 0.00 9.35 -12.25
N LEU A 382 0.86 8.98 -11.30
CA LEU A 382 1.55 7.69 -11.30
C LEU A 382 1.22 6.91 -10.02
N ALA A 383 0.95 5.62 -10.14
CA ALA A 383 0.65 4.78 -8.97
C ALA A 383 1.17 3.35 -9.09
N GLY A 384 1.67 2.81 -7.97
CA GLY A 384 2.11 1.44 -7.84
C GLY A 384 3.59 1.23 -8.12
N GLN A 385 3.94 0.18 -8.85
CA GLN A 385 5.34 -0.22 -9.03
C GLN A 385 6.16 0.79 -9.85
N ILE A 386 5.51 1.59 -10.70
CA ILE A 386 6.13 2.71 -11.42
C ILE A 386 6.70 3.79 -10.48
N ASN A 387 6.20 3.89 -9.24
CA ASN A 387 6.72 4.81 -8.22
C ASN A 387 7.82 4.17 -7.35
N GLY A 388 8.29 2.99 -7.73
CA GLY A 388 9.36 2.28 -7.04
C GLY A 388 8.92 1.46 -5.82
N THR A 389 7.62 1.17 -5.69
CA THR A 389 7.11 0.26 -4.64
C THR A 389 7.03 -1.19 -5.09
N THR A 390 6.94 -2.13 -4.15
CA THR A 390 6.65 -3.54 -4.44
C THR A 390 5.66 -4.14 -3.44
N GLY A 391 4.62 -4.76 -3.98
CA GLY A 391 3.52 -5.32 -3.20
C GLY A 391 2.17 -4.87 -3.75
N TYR A 392 1.16 -5.72 -3.57
CA TYR A 392 -0.18 -5.40 -4.03
C TYR A 392 -0.82 -4.31 -3.18
N GLU A 393 -0.51 -4.29 -1.88
CA GLU A 393 -1.09 -3.38 -0.90
C GLU A 393 -0.57 -1.96 -1.08
N GLU A 394 0.75 -1.79 -1.26
CA GLU A 394 1.36 -0.50 -1.58
C GLU A 394 0.83 0.02 -2.92
N ALA A 395 0.63 -0.86 -3.90
CA ALA A 395 0.08 -0.48 -5.20
C ALA A 395 -1.39 -0.06 -5.11
N ALA A 396 -2.23 -0.84 -4.42
CA ALA A 396 -3.63 -0.51 -4.16
C ALA A 396 -3.78 0.82 -3.41
N ALA A 397 -2.97 1.04 -2.37
CA ALA A 397 -2.92 2.27 -1.59
C ALA A 397 -2.60 3.52 -2.42
N GLN A 398 -1.64 3.42 -3.35
CA GLN A 398 -1.36 4.52 -4.27
C GLN A 398 -2.46 4.67 -5.32
N GLY A 399 -2.98 3.56 -5.84
CA GLY A 399 -4.03 3.54 -6.85
C GLY A 399 -5.27 4.31 -6.40
N ILE A 400 -5.79 4.00 -5.21
CA ILE A 400 -6.97 4.67 -4.68
C ILE A 400 -6.76 6.19 -4.52
N VAL A 401 -5.59 6.62 -4.01
CA VAL A 401 -5.27 8.05 -3.87
C VAL A 401 -5.14 8.74 -5.24
N ALA A 402 -4.44 8.11 -6.18
CA ALA A 402 -4.28 8.65 -7.53
C ALA A 402 -5.62 8.76 -8.26
N GLY A 403 -6.51 7.77 -8.14
CA GLY A 403 -7.85 7.79 -8.72
C GLY A 403 -8.73 8.90 -8.15
N ILE A 404 -8.75 9.04 -6.82
CA ILE A 404 -9.49 10.13 -6.13
C ILE A 404 -9.01 11.49 -6.63
N ASN A 405 -7.70 11.69 -6.73
CA ASN A 405 -7.11 12.97 -7.11
C ASN A 405 -7.23 13.26 -8.61
N ALA A 406 -7.17 12.23 -9.47
CA ALA A 406 -7.47 12.37 -10.88
C ALA A 406 -8.90 12.86 -11.12
N ALA A 407 -9.87 12.31 -10.37
CA ALA A 407 -11.26 12.77 -10.42
C ALA A 407 -11.45 14.16 -9.78
N ALA A 408 -10.79 14.46 -8.65
CA ALA A 408 -10.83 15.79 -8.03
C ALA A 408 -10.29 16.88 -8.97
N LYS A 409 -9.20 16.59 -9.69
CA LYS A 409 -8.62 17.49 -10.69
C LYS A 409 -9.61 17.79 -11.83
N VAL A 410 -10.34 16.78 -12.32
CA VAL A 410 -11.41 16.97 -13.32
C VAL A 410 -12.51 17.90 -12.79
N ARG A 411 -12.88 17.74 -11.52
CA ARG A 411 -13.88 18.59 -10.85
C ARG A 411 -13.34 19.96 -10.43
N GLN A 412 -12.07 20.26 -10.71
CA GLN A 412 -11.39 21.50 -10.28
C GLN A 412 -11.42 21.70 -8.75
N GLU A 413 -11.40 20.59 -8.01
CA GLU A 413 -11.34 20.56 -6.55
C GLU A 413 -9.89 20.35 -6.09
N GLU A 414 -9.57 20.75 -4.85
CA GLU A 414 -8.28 20.45 -4.24
C GLU A 414 -8.08 18.93 -4.06
N GLY A 415 -6.87 18.45 -4.36
CA GLY A 415 -6.52 17.05 -4.21
C GLY A 415 -6.54 16.60 -2.75
N MET A 416 -6.99 15.37 -2.53
CA MET A 416 -6.90 14.70 -1.24
C MET A 416 -5.45 14.35 -0.92
N VAL A 417 -4.94 14.90 0.18
CA VAL A 417 -3.68 14.49 0.80
C VAL A 417 -3.98 13.74 2.07
N ILE A 418 -3.50 12.50 2.20
CA ILE A 418 -3.50 11.76 3.47
C ILE A 418 -2.19 12.08 4.16
N ASP A 419 -2.27 12.77 5.29
CA ASP A 419 -1.11 13.14 6.07
C ASP A 419 -0.50 11.90 6.74
N ARG A 420 0.82 11.90 6.94
CA ARG A 420 1.51 10.76 7.56
C ARG A 420 1.07 10.49 9.00
N THR A 421 0.43 11.46 9.67
CA THR A 421 -0.19 11.28 10.99
C THR A 421 -1.62 10.72 10.91
N GLU A 422 -2.21 10.62 9.71
CA GLU A 422 -3.56 10.08 9.51
C GLU A 422 -3.55 8.61 9.10
N GLY A 423 -2.49 8.10 8.45
CA GLY A 423 -2.43 6.72 7.97
C GLY A 423 -1.10 6.26 7.41
N TYR A 424 -0.94 4.93 7.30
CA TYR A 424 0.17 4.27 6.60
C TYR A 424 0.21 4.62 5.11
N VAL A 425 -0.93 4.87 4.46
CA VAL A 425 -0.98 5.40 3.09
C VAL A 425 -0.26 6.76 3.01
N GLY A 426 -0.47 7.64 4.00
CA GLY A 426 0.22 8.92 4.09
C GLY A 426 1.73 8.77 4.32
N VAL A 427 2.14 7.86 5.22
CA VAL A 427 3.56 7.53 5.45
C VAL A 427 4.22 7.01 4.17
N LEU A 428 3.56 6.08 3.46
CA LEU A 428 4.03 5.52 2.20
C LEU A 428 4.29 6.61 1.16
N ILE A 429 3.31 7.48 0.91
CA ILE A 429 3.41 8.52 -0.12
C ILE A 429 4.41 9.60 0.29
N ASP A 430 4.43 10.02 1.56
CA ASP A 430 5.38 11.01 2.05
C ASP A 430 6.83 10.49 1.95
N ASP A 431 7.10 9.26 2.37
CA ASP A 431 8.42 8.65 2.26
C ASP A 431 8.89 8.60 0.80
N LEU A 432 8.04 8.15 -0.12
CA LEU A 432 8.37 8.06 -1.55
C LEU A 432 8.66 9.45 -2.14
N THR A 433 7.77 10.40 -1.93
CA THR A 433 7.87 11.73 -2.55
C THR A 433 8.92 12.63 -1.90
N THR A 434 9.36 12.32 -0.68
CA THR A 434 10.40 13.07 0.04
C THR A 434 11.78 12.43 -0.10
N LEU A 435 11.88 11.12 0.15
CA LEU A 435 13.17 10.42 0.23
C LEU A 435 13.58 9.80 -1.11
N GLY A 436 12.62 9.58 -2.01
CA GLY A 436 12.83 8.76 -3.20
C GLY A 436 12.98 7.28 -2.83
N THR A 437 13.41 6.48 -3.79
CA THR A 437 13.79 5.10 -3.51
C THR A 437 14.84 4.58 -4.49
N ASN A 438 15.82 3.86 -3.97
CA ASN A 438 16.88 3.22 -4.78
C ASN A 438 16.72 1.68 -4.81
N GLU A 439 15.75 1.16 -4.08
CA GLU A 439 15.35 -0.24 -4.04
C GLU A 439 13.82 -0.31 -3.96
N PRO A 440 13.19 -1.47 -4.20
CA PRO A 440 11.74 -1.54 -4.13
C PRO A 440 11.22 -1.22 -2.71
N TYR A 441 10.49 -0.12 -2.56
CA TYR A 441 9.96 0.31 -1.27
C TYR A 441 8.89 -0.67 -0.76
N ARG A 442 8.94 -0.98 0.54
CA ARG A 442 8.02 -1.89 1.24
C ARG A 442 7.58 -1.28 2.56
N MET A 443 6.29 -1.36 2.85
CA MET A 443 5.75 -0.87 4.13
C MET A 443 6.03 -1.83 5.28
N PHE A 444 6.53 -1.28 6.38
CA PHE A 444 6.70 -1.95 7.66
C PHE A 444 6.26 -1.01 8.78
N THR A 445 5.84 -1.58 9.92
CA THR A 445 5.36 -0.79 11.07
C THR A 445 6.44 0.07 11.73
N THR A 446 7.72 -0.19 11.46
CA THR A 446 8.85 0.59 11.99
C THR A 446 9.02 1.95 11.31
N ARG A 447 8.38 2.15 10.16
CA ARG A 447 8.43 3.42 9.42
C ARG A 447 7.38 4.45 9.90
N ALA A 448 6.39 4.00 10.68
CA ALA A 448 5.34 4.87 11.21
C ALA A 448 5.64 5.30 12.65
N GLU A 449 5.94 6.58 12.86
CA GLU A 449 6.25 7.15 14.17
C GLU A 449 5.04 7.08 15.11
N PHE A 450 3.84 7.27 14.56
CA PHE A 450 2.57 7.27 15.30
C PHE A 450 1.86 5.91 15.29
N ARG A 451 2.61 4.80 15.20
CA ARG A 451 2.06 3.43 15.07
C ARG A 451 1.03 3.01 16.14
N LEU A 452 1.06 3.60 17.34
CA LEU A 452 0.07 3.30 18.39
C LEU A 452 -1.32 3.91 18.09
N HIS A 453 -1.34 5.00 17.33
CA HIS A 453 -2.57 5.63 16.83
C HIS A 453 -2.99 5.05 15.46
N LEU A 454 -2.01 4.83 14.57
CA LEU A 454 -2.20 4.32 13.22
C LEU A 454 -2.35 2.79 13.21
N ARG A 455 -3.47 2.30 13.74
CA ARG A 455 -3.72 0.87 13.90
C ARG A 455 -4.62 0.33 12.79
N PRO A 456 -4.60 -0.99 12.51
CA PRO A 456 -5.47 -1.56 11.50
C PRO A 456 -6.94 -1.62 11.96
N ASP A 457 -7.20 -1.68 13.29
CA ASP A 457 -8.56 -1.79 13.84
C ASP A 457 -9.40 -0.51 13.73
N ASN A 458 -8.75 0.66 13.64
CA ASN A 458 -9.40 1.98 13.66
C ASN A 458 -9.24 2.77 12.35
N ALA A 459 -8.85 2.11 11.25
CA ALA A 459 -8.61 2.77 9.97
C ALA A 459 -9.87 3.46 9.41
N ASP A 460 -11.05 2.86 9.64
CA ASP A 460 -12.35 3.43 9.33
C ASP A 460 -12.60 4.75 10.07
N MET A 461 -12.32 4.79 11.38
CA MET A 461 -12.45 6.00 12.21
C MET A 461 -11.52 7.13 11.77
N ARG A 462 -10.39 6.80 11.13
CA ARG A 462 -9.42 7.78 10.64
C ARG A 462 -9.75 8.30 9.25
N LEU A 463 -10.21 7.45 8.33
CA LEU A 463 -10.22 7.76 6.89
C LEU A 463 -11.61 7.78 6.23
N THR A 464 -12.63 7.14 6.80
CA THR A 464 -13.94 7.01 6.11
C THR A 464 -14.62 8.36 5.89
N GLU A 465 -14.65 9.23 6.91
CA GLU A 465 -15.20 10.58 6.78
C GLU A 465 -14.42 11.43 5.77
N LYS A 466 -13.10 11.22 5.69
CA LYS A 466 -12.27 11.88 4.69
C LYS A 466 -12.63 11.39 3.29
N GLY A 467 -12.71 10.08 3.06
CA GLY A 467 -13.16 9.54 1.78
C GLY A 467 -14.55 10.02 1.37
N ARG A 468 -15.47 10.21 2.34
CA ARG A 468 -16.80 10.77 2.08
C ARG A 468 -16.74 12.21 1.57
N ARG A 469 -15.89 13.06 2.17
CA ARG A 469 -15.69 14.46 1.71
C ARG A 469 -15.16 14.53 0.27
N TRP A 470 -14.36 13.57 -0.16
CA TRP A 470 -13.86 13.46 -1.53
C TRP A 470 -14.73 12.57 -2.45
N LYS A 471 -15.96 12.28 -2.03
CA LYS A 471 -17.01 11.60 -2.81
C LYS A 471 -16.66 10.16 -3.23
N VAL A 472 -15.65 9.52 -2.63
CA VAL A 472 -15.27 8.13 -2.98
C VAL A 472 -15.98 7.08 -2.14
N VAL A 473 -16.37 7.42 -0.90
CA VAL A 473 -17.08 6.52 0.01
C VAL A 473 -18.58 6.52 -0.30
N GLY A 474 -19.10 5.36 -0.71
CA GLY A 474 -20.51 5.17 -1.01
C GLY A 474 -21.42 5.18 0.23
N ASP A 475 -22.73 5.34 -0.01
CA ASP A 475 -23.73 5.52 1.05
C ASP A 475 -23.79 4.34 2.02
N HIS A 476 -23.87 3.11 1.50
CA HIS A 476 -23.94 1.91 2.32
C HIS A 476 -22.77 1.80 3.34
N ARG A 477 -21.55 2.12 2.91
CA ARG A 477 -20.39 2.14 3.80
C ARG A 477 -20.48 3.25 4.82
N PHE A 478 -20.88 4.45 4.39
CA PHE A 478 -20.98 5.59 5.28
C PHE A 478 -22.05 5.40 6.36
N GLU A 479 -23.18 4.78 6.01
CA GLU A 479 -24.23 4.40 6.97
C GLU A 479 -23.70 3.39 8.01
N LYS A 480 -23.07 2.30 7.56
CA LYS A 480 -22.48 1.30 8.48
C LYS A 480 -21.40 1.92 9.37
N PHE A 481 -20.59 2.81 8.82
CA PHE A 481 -19.58 3.57 9.57
C PHE A 481 -20.22 4.46 10.65
N ASN A 482 -21.25 5.24 10.30
CA ASN A 482 -21.92 6.12 11.26
C ASN A 482 -22.59 5.35 12.40
N ASP A 483 -23.23 4.22 12.10
CA ASP A 483 -23.80 3.37 13.15
C ASP A 483 -22.70 2.80 14.06
N THR A 484 -21.62 2.28 13.47
CA THR A 484 -20.48 1.74 14.22
C THR A 484 -19.84 2.81 15.12
N LYS A 485 -19.63 4.02 14.58
CA LYS A 485 -19.08 5.17 15.32
C LYS A 485 -19.99 5.58 16.47
N ARG A 486 -21.28 5.74 16.20
CA ARG A 486 -22.28 6.08 17.23
C ARG A 486 -22.33 5.05 18.35
N ARG A 487 -22.37 3.75 18.01
CA ARG A 487 -22.36 2.65 19.00
C ARG A 487 -21.08 2.67 19.84
N PHE A 488 -19.93 2.87 19.19
CA PHE A 488 -18.63 2.98 19.87
C PHE A 488 -18.58 4.16 20.85
N GLU A 489 -18.94 5.36 20.39
CA GLU A 489 -18.92 6.57 21.22
C GLU A 489 -19.89 6.48 22.40
N LEU A 490 -21.10 5.95 22.19
CA LEU A 490 -22.08 5.77 23.27
C LEU A 490 -21.60 4.76 24.31
N ALA A 491 -21.13 3.59 23.88
CA ALA A 491 -20.61 2.56 24.79
C ALA A 491 -19.38 3.07 25.56
N ASP A 492 -18.47 3.77 24.88
CA ASP A 492 -17.29 4.35 25.52
C ASP A 492 -17.65 5.38 26.59
N GLN A 493 -18.61 6.26 26.29
CA GLN A 493 -19.09 7.27 27.21
C GLN A 493 -19.73 6.64 28.45
N LEU A 494 -20.64 5.66 28.27
CA LEU A 494 -21.31 4.96 29.37
C LEU A 494 -20.29 4.25 30.27
N LEU A 495 -19.41 3.43 29.68
CA LEU A 495 -18.38 2.70 30.41
C LEU A 495 -17.40 3.62 31.15
N SER A 496 -17.06 4.77 30.55
CA SER A 496 -16.17 5.76 31.18
C SER A 496 -16.85 6.53 32.31
N SER A 497 -18.18 6.72 32.24
CA SER A 497 -18.95 7.48 33.24
C SER A 497 -19.17 6.70 34.54
N VAL A 498 -19.25 5.37 34.48
CA VAL A 498 -19.51 4.53 35.66
C VAL A 498 -18.20 4.24 36.38
N VAL A 499 -17.87 5.07 37.36
CA VAL A 499 -16.67 4.91 38.20
C VAL A 499 -17.08 4.44 39.59
N GLN A 500 -16.52 3.31 40.05
CA GLN A 500 -16.76 2.78 41.39
C GLN A 500 -15.44 2.33 42.03
N LEU A 501 -15.44 2.26 43.37
CA LEU A 501 -14.34 1.64 44.11
C LEU A 501 -14.23 0.15 43.75
N ASN A 502 -13.00 -0.34 43.63
CA ASN A 502 -12.71 -1.75 43.34
C ASN A 502 -13.37 -2.69 44.37
N GLY A 503 -13.52 -2.26 45.63
CA GLY A 503 -14.27 -3.02 46.62
C GLY A 503 -15.75 -3.19 46.30
N LYS A 504 -16.40 -2.22 45.65
CA LYS A 504 -17.79 -2.33 45.19
C LYS A 504 -17.87 -3.24 43.97
N TRP A 505 -16.95 -3.10 43.03
CA TRP A 505 -16.86 -3.99 41.87
C TRP A 505 -16.67 -5.45 42.27
N LYS A 506 -15.81 -5.75 43.24
CA LYS A 506 -15.59 -7.11 43.75
C LYS A 506 -16.83 -7.73 44.41
N ARG A 507 -17.72 -6.92 45.00
CA ARG A 507 -19.01 -7.42 45.52
C ARG A 507 -19.98 -7.81 44.40
N LEU A 508 -19.96 -7.06 43.30
CA LEU A 508 -20.79 -7.31 42.13
C LEU A 508 -20.22 -8.42 41.23
N LEU A 509 -18.89 -8.53 41.17
CA LEU A 509 -18.12 -9.51 40.43
C LEU A 509 -17.18 -10.24 41.41
N PRO A 510 -17.64 -11.32 42.07
CA PRO A 510 -16.83 -12.04 43.05
C PRO A 510 -15.50 -12.58 42.50
N ASN A 511 -15.47 -12.91 41.21
CA ASN A 511 -14.30 -13.44 40.50
C ASN A 511 -13.35 -12.35 39.98
N LEU A 512 -13.64 -11.07 40.22
CA LEU A 512 -12.79 -9.98 39.78
C LEU A 512 -11.38 -10.16 40.38
N PRO A 513 -10.30 -10.15 39.57
CA PRO A 513 -8.93 -10.34 40.02
C PRO A 513 -8.39 -9.08 40.73
N CYS A 514 -9.12 -8.62 41.74
CA CYS A 514 -8.63 -7.72 42.76
C CYS A 514 -7.99 -8.59 43.85
N GLY A 515 -6.70 -8.89 43.68
CA GLY A 515 -5.95 -9.75 44.60
C GLY A 515 -6.01 -9.27 46.05
N GLU A 516 -5.66 -10.17 46.98
CA GLU A 516 -5.31 -9.82 48.35
C GLU A 516 -4.09 -8.87 48.32
N GLY A 517 -4.34 -7.56 48.23
CA GLY A 517 -3.29 -6.54 48.13
C GLY A 517 -3.47 -5.47 47.03
N GLY A 518 -4.47 -5.59 46.15
CA GLY A 518 -4.88 -4.45 45.31
C GLY A 518 -5.63 -3.42 46.17
N PRO A 519 -5.40 -2.10 46.03
CA PRO A 519 -6.12 -1.12 46.84
C PRO A 519 -7.61 -1.17 46.49
N LEU A 520 -8.43 -1.79 47.36
CA LEU A 520 -9.90 -1.77 47.28
C LEU A 520 -10.45 -0.33 47.26
N HIS A 521 -9.64 0.62 47.71
CA HIS A 521 -9.87 2.06 47.73
C HIS A 521 -9.57 2.77 46.40
N GLN A 522 -8.98 2.09 45.40
CA GLN A 522 -8.81 2.65 44.07
C GLN A 522 -10.13 2.58 43.29
N ALA A 523 -10.43 3.64 42.55
CA ALA A 523 -11.58 3.72 41.68
C ALA A 523 -11.23 3.26 40.26
N SER A 524 -12.12 2.47 39.67
CA SER A 524 -12.03 1.99 38.29
C SER A 524 -13.35 2.26 37.57
N SER A 525 -13.26 2.68 36.31
CA SER A 525 -14.40 2.83 35.40
C SER A 525 -14.90 1.47 34.89
N GLY A 526 -16.10 1.43 34.30
CA GLY A 526 -16.57 0.26 33.55
C GLY A 526 -15.62 -0.12 32.40
N LEU A 527 -14.97 0.88 31.79
CA LEU A 527 -13.97 0.64 30.76
C LEU A 527 -12.69 -0.02 31.31
N ASP A 528 -12.30 0.34 32.54
CA ASP A 528 -11.19 -0.32 33.22
C ASP A 528 -11.50 -1.79 33.51
N LEU A 529 -12.75 -2.15 33.79
CA LEU A 529 -13.17 -3.55 33.93
C LEU A 529 -12.90 -4.35 32.66
N LEU A 530 -13.26 -3.79 31.50
CA LEU A 530 -13.07 -4.42 30.20
C LEU A 530 -11.59 -4.66 29.86
N HIS A 531 -10.75 -3.66 30.15
CA HIS A 531 -9.36 -3.66 29.71
C HIS A 531 -8.36 -4.18 30.76
N LYS A 532 -8.42 -3.69 32.00
CA LYS A 532 -7.44 -4.03 33.06
C LYS A 532 -7.79 -5.34 33.76
N TYR A 533 -9.07 -5.63 33.92
CA TYR A 533 -9.56 -6.79 34.66
C TYR A 533 -10.10 -7.91 33.77
N ASN A 534 -10.09 -7.71 32.44
CA ASN A 534 -10.52 -8.67 31.43
C ASN A 534 -11.94 -9.21 31.66
N VAL A 535 -12.84 -8.35 32.14
CA VAL A 535 -14.28 -8.66 32.26
C VAL A 535 -14.92 -8.56 30.88
N GLY A 536 -15.75 -9.53 30.51
CA GLY A 536 -16.43 -9.53 29.21
C GLY A 536 -17.50 -8.44 29.12
N LEU A 537 -17.79 -7.96 27.91
CA LEU A 537 -18.84 -6.94 27.71
C LEU A 537 -20.22 -7.46 28.17
N ASP A 538 -20.51 -8.74 27.96
CA ASP A 538 -21.77 -9.37 28.37
C ASP A 538 -21.98 -9.32 29.90
N GLU A 539 -20.92 -9.58 30.67
CA GLU A 539 -20.94 -9.51 32.14
C GLU A 539 -21.16 -8.06 32.60
N ILE A 540 -20.54 -7.08 31.93
CA ILE A 540 -20.76 -5.67 32.24
C ILE A 540 -22.21 -5.28 31.94
N CYS A 541 -22.82 -5.83 30.88
CA CYS A 541 -24.24 -5.61 30.57
C CYS A 541 -25.17 -6.17 31.64
N ASP A 542 -24.79 -7.27 32.32
CA ASP A 542 -25.58 -7.79 33.46
C ASP A 542 -25.57 -6.83 34.67
N LEU A 543 -24.50 -6.06 34.83
CA LEU A 543 -24.34 -5.10 35.92
C LEU A 543 -24.91 -3.72 35.62
N LEU A 544 -24.84 -3.31 34.36
CA LEU A 544 -25.21 -1.99 33.88
C LEU A 544 -26.33 -2.15 32.82
N PRO A 545 -27.61 -2.05 33.22
CA PRO A 545 -28.73 -2.21 32.30
C PRO A 545 -28.69 -1.27 31.09
N GLU A 546 -28.08 -0.09 31.24
CA GLU A 546 -27.85 0.89 30.17
C GLU A 546 -26.94 0.37 29.05
N MET A 547 -26.17 -0.69 29.29
CA MET A 547 -25.30 -1.34 28.31
C MET A 547 -25.98 -2.50 27.56
N ALA A 548 -27.24 -2.83 27.87
CA ALA A 548 -27.91 -4.04 27.34
C ALA A 548 -27.90 -4.13 25.80
N ASP A 549 -28.00 -3.01 25.09
CA ASP A 549 -28.00 -2.92 23.62
C ASP A 549 -26.66 -3.32 22.95
N PHE A 550 -25.60 -3.47 23.75
CA PHE A 550 -24.26 -3.85 23.28
C PHE A 550 -23.92 -5.33 23.54
N ARG A 551 -24.82 -6.08 24.18
CA ARG A 551 -24.61 -7.50 24.48
C ARG A 551 -24.34 -8.31 23.21
N GLY A 552 -23.34 -9.19 23.26
CA GLY A 552 -22.94 -10.05 22.15
C GLY A 552 -22.11 -9.37 21.04
N ASP A 553 -21.89 -8.05 21.12
CA ASP A 553 -21.11 -7.31 20.11
C ASP A 553 -19.60 -7.46 20.35
N ARG A 554 -19.05 -8.60 19.92
CA ARG A 554 -17.63 -8.94 20.12
C ARG A 554 -16.67 -7.96 19.44
N ARG A 555 -17.09 -7.34 18.33
CA ARG A 555 -16.25 -6.37 17.59
C ARG A 555 -16.17 -5.05 18.33
N LEU A 556 -17.30 -4.57 18.83
CA LEU A 556 -17.34 -3.39 19.69
C LEU A 556 -16.53 -3.63 20.96
N GLU A 557 -16.70 -4.79 21.60
CA GLU A 557 -15.93 -5.19 22.78
C GLU A 557 -14.42 -5.14 22.51
N GLU A 558 -13.94 -5.76 21.41
CA GLU A 558 -12.52 -5.76 21.05
C GLU A 558 -12.01 -4.32 20.81
N ARG A 559 -12.77 -3.49 20.08
CA ARG A 559 -12.42 -2.09 19.83
C ARG A 559 -12.31 -1.28 21.12
N LEU A 560 -13.32 -1.36 22.00
CA LEU A 560 -13.32 -0.66 23.28
C LEU A 560 -12.12 -1.08 24.14
N ARG A 561 -11.81 -2.38 24.19
CA ARG A 561 -10.67 -2.91 24.92
C ARG A 561 -9.34 -2.37 24.38
N ILE A 562 -9.18 -2.34 23.05
CA ILE A 562 -7.98 -1.82 22.39
C ILE A 562 -7.83 -0.31 22.66
N ASP A 563 -8.91 0.46 22.51
CA ASP A 563 -8.85 1.91 22.65
C ASP A 563 -8.61 2.32 24.11
N ALA A 564 -9.19 1.58 25.07
CA ALA A 564 -8.90 1.72 26.49
C ALA A 564 -7.41 1.45 26.81
N PHE A 565 -6.82 0.40 26.24
CA PHE A 565 -5.40 0.07 26.44
C PHE A 565 -4.47 1.17 25.96
N TYR A 566 -4.75 1.75 24.79
CA TYR A 566 -3.91 2.79 24.19
C TYR A 566 -4.25 4.21 24.63
N ARG A 567 -5.35 4.43 25.36
CA ARG A 567 -5.88 5.77 25.72
C ARG A 567 -4.83 6.73 26.27
N GLN A 568 -4.06 6.29 27.26
CA GLN A 568 -3.04 7.13 27.90
C GLN A 568 -1.87 7.46 26.96
N HIS A 569 -1.43 6.49 26.16
CA HIS A 569 -0.38 6.68 25.16
C HIS A 569 -0.84 7.62 24.03
N ASN A 570 -2.09 7.47 23.58
CA ASN A 570 -2.67 8.28 22.51
C ASN A 570 -2.79 9.75 22.88
N LYS A 571 -3.08 10.10 24.14
CA LYS A 571 -3.16 11.50 24.57
C LYS A 571 -1.87 12.28 24.27
N LYS A 572 -0.71 11.71 24.64
CA LYS A 572 0.60 12.30 24.36
C LYS A 572 0.94 12.31 22.86
N LEU A 573 0.56 11.25 22.14
CA LEU A 573 0.80 11.17 20.70
C LEU A 573 0.00 12.21 19.92
N LEU A 574 -1.25 12.48 20.30
CA LEU A 574 -2.08 13.49 19.64
C LEU A 574 -1.48 14.90 19.76
N GLU A 575 -0.89 15.24 20.91
CA GLU A 575 -0.15 16.50 21.09
C GLU A 575 1.06 16.59 20.14
N GLN A 576 1.83 15.50 20.02
CA GLN A 576 2.97 15.41 19.10
C GLN A 576 2.54 15.47 17.63
N MET A 577 1.45 14.78 17.27
CA MET A 577 0.86 14.82 15.92
C MET A 577 0.44 16.24 15.54
N ASN A 578 -0.16 16.99 16.47
CA ASN A 578 -0.53 18.38 16.22
C ASN A 578 0.69 19.28 15.96
N ALA A 579 1.83 19.04 16.61
CA ALA A 579 3.07 19.74 16.30
C ALA A 579 3.58 19.41 14.89
N VAL A 580 3.63 18.12 14.53
CA VAL A 580 4.03 17.67 13.18
C VAL A 580 3.10 18.26 12.10
N ARG A 581 1.79 18.30 12.34
CA ARG A 581 0.81 18.90 11.42
C ARG A 581 1.06 20.39 11.21
N LYS A 582 1.42 21.14 12.25
CA LYS A 582 1.77 22.56 12.12
C LYS A 582 3.03 22.76 11.27
N GLU A 583 4.03 21.90 11.42
CA GLU A 583 5.24 21.93 10.60
C GLU A 583 4.97 21.52 9.15
N ALA A 584 4.12 20.51 8.94
CA ALA A 584 3.69 20.06 7.61
C ALA A 584 2.82 21.10 6.90
N ALA A 585 2.04 21.90 7.63
CA ALA A 585 1.26 23.00 7.06
C ALA A 585 2.12 24.14 6.49
N CYS A 586 3.42 24.19 6.84
CA CYS A 586 4.36 25.12 6.23
C CYS A 586 4.80 24.59 4.87
N ALA A 587 4.01 24.90 3.83
CA ALA A 587 4.31 24.56 2.45
C ALA A 587 5.57 25.29 1.95
N LEU A 588 6.40 24.58 1.20
CA LEU A 588 7.53 25.14 0.49
C LEU A 588 7.11 25.37 -0.97
N PRO A 589 7.35 26.57 -1.55
CA PRO A 589 7.01 26.82 -2.94
C PRO A 589 7.70 25.85 -3.91
N ASP A 590 7.01 25.45 -4.98
CA ASP A 590 7.56 24.50 -5.96
C ASP A 590 8.76 25.09 -6.73
N ASP A 591 8.90 26.41 -6.81
CA ASP A 591 9.90 27.15 -7.59
C ASP A 591 11.13 27.60 -6.77
N VAL A 592 11.30 27.10 -5.55
CA VAL A 592 12.46 27.45 -4.71
C VAL A 592 13.77 27.04 -5.38
N ASP A 593 14.64 28.02 -5.59
CA ASP A 593 16.02 27.80 -6.05
C ASP A 593 16.97 27.54 -4.87
N TYR A 594 17.00 26.28 -4.42
CA TYR A 594 17.88 25.85 -3.34
C TYR A 594 19.36 26.03 -3.66
N ALA A 595 19.77 26.01 -4.93
CA ALA A 595 21.18 26.11 -5.29
C ALA A 595 21.76 27.50 -4.93
N ASN A 596 20.93 28.54 -5.06
CA ASN A 596 21.31 29.93 -4.83
C ASN A 596 21.03 30.43 -3.39
N MET A 597 20.51 29.60 -2.49
CA MET A 597 20.29 29.96 -1.08
C MET A 597 21.60 30.01 -0.29
N GLN A 598 22.28 31.17 -0.29
CA GLN A 598 23.58 31.35 0.37
C GLN A 598 23.55 31.15 1.90
N SER A 599 22.38 31.27 2.54
CA SER A 599 22.23 30.98 3.97
C SER A 599 22.32 29.49 4.32
N LEU A 600 22.31 28.60 3.32
CA LEU A 600 22.40 27.16 3.49
C LEU A 600 23.80 26.63 3.14
N SER A 601 24.26 25.65 3.91
CA SER A 601 25.50 24.93 3.59
C SER A 601 25.39 24.26 2.21
N TYR A 602 26.52 24.06 1.54
CA TYR A 602 26.54 23.42 0.22
C TYR A 602 25.86 22.04 0.24
N GLU A 603 26.16 21.22 1.24
CA GLU A 603 25.54 19.89 1.42
C GLU A 603 24.01 19.99 1.59
N CYS A 604 23.52 20.95 2.39
CA CYS A 604 22.08 21.15 2.56
C CYS A 604 21.42 21.60 1.24
N ARG A 605 22.07 22.48 0.48
CA ARG A 605 21.57 22.94 -0.83
C ARG A 605 21.46 21.79 -1.81
N GLU A 606 22.48 20.96 -1.95
CA GLU A 606 22.45 19.79 -2.83
C GLU A 606 21.32 18.83 -2.45
N LYS A 607 21.20 18.51 -1.16
CA LYS A 607 20.16 17.60 -0.66
C LYS A 607 18.75 18.13 -0.90
N LEU A 608 18.51 19.41 -0.64
CA LEU A 608 17.20 20.04 -0.88
C LEU A 608 16.90 20.19 -2.37
N ALA A 609 17.89 20.50 -3.20
CA ALA A 609 17.73 20.57 -4.65
C ALA A 609 17.37 19.20 -5.27
N VAL A 610 17.92 18.12 -4.72
CA VAL A 610 17.61 16.74 -5.14
C VAL A 610 16.24 16.29 -4.60
N ALA A 611 15.95 16.54 -3.33
CA ALA A 611 14.74 16.06 -2.68
C ALA A 611 13.47 16.89 -3.00
N ARG A 612 13.64 18.19 -3.25
CA ARG A 612 12.57 19.18 -3.46
C ARG A 612 11.36 18.99 -2.52
N PRO A 613 11.57 19.04 -1.19
CA PRO A 613 10.51 18.75 -0.22
C PRO A 613 9.32 19.71 -0.40
N GLN A 614 8.10 19.20 -0.26
CA GLN A 614 6.87 19.99 -0.39
C GLN A 614 6.54 20.81 0.86
N THR A 615 7.09 20.43 2.02
CA THR A 615 6.80 21.08 3.31
C THR A 615 8.07 21.17 4.14
N LEU A 616 8.08 22.07 5.13
CA LEU A 616 9.19 22.17 6.09
C LEU A 616 9.35 20.86 6.88
N GLY A 617 8.25 20.20 7.23
CA GLY A 617 8.26 18.89 7.85
C GLY A 617 8.92 17.81 6.96
N ALA A 618 8.65 17.82 5.65
CA ALA A 618 9.32 16.91 4.73
C ALA A 618 10.84 17.20 4.66
N ALA A 619 11.22 18.48 4.64
CA ALA A 619 12.61 18.89 4.65
C ALA A 619 13.39 18.38 5.88
N SER A 620 12.75 18.37 7.07
CA SER A 620 13.38 17.93 8.32
C SER A 620 13.70 16.44 8.36
N ARG A 621 13.03 15.64 7.53
CA ARG A 621 13.25 14.18 7.43
C ARG A 621 14.36 13.79 6.46
N ILE A 622 14.85 14.72 5.63
CA ILE A 622 15.92 14.43 4.67
C ILE A 622 17.23 14.22 5.44
N PRO A 623 17.89 13.05 5.29
CA PRO A 623 19.12 12.76 6.03
C PRO A 623 20.22 13.80 5.84
N GLY A 624 20.64 14.44 6.93
CA GLY A 624 21.70 15.45 6.97
C GLY A 624 21.25 16.88 6.69
N ILE A 625 19.95 17.16 6.62
CA ILE A 625 19.44 18.52 6.78
C ILE A 625 19.53 18.92 8.26
N THR A 626 20.08 20.10 8.52
CA THR A 626 20.33 20.60 9.87
C THR A 626 19.17 21.44 10.41
N PRO A 627 18.98 21.54 11.74
CA PRO A 627 17.99 22.45 12.32
C PRO A 627 18.16 23.91 11.85
N THR A 628 19.40 24.37 11.69
CA THR A 628 19.70 25.71 11.17
C THR A 628 19.16 25.90 9.76
N ALA A 629 19.33 24.91 8.88
CA ALA A 629 18.78 24.95 7.52
C ALA A 629 17.24 25.06 7.52
N LEU A 630 16.57 24.37 8.45
CA LEU A 630 15.11 24.45 8.59
C LEU A 630 14.65 25.84 9.05
N VAL A 631 15.37 26.47 9.97
CA VAL A 631 15.06 27.85 10.41
C VAL A 631 15.23 28.83 9.24
N GLU A 632 16.27 28.68 8.43
CA GLU A 632 16.48 29.51 7.24
C GLU A 632 15.38 29.32 6.19
N LEU A 633 14.95 28.07 5.95
CA LEU A 633 13.80 27.79 5.06
C LEU A 633 12.51 28.41 5.60
N LEU A 634 12.24 28.29 6.90
CA LEU A 634 11.08 28.91 7.53
C LEU A 634 11.11 30.44 7.39
N ARG A 635 12.29 31.05 7.57
CA ARG A 635 12.50 32.49 7.39
C ARG A 635 12.24 32.90 5.94
N PHE A 636 12.76 32.14 4.97
CA PHE A 636 12.52 32.36 3.55
C PHE A 636 11.02 32.34 3.22
N VAL A 637 10.27 31.33 3.69
CA VAL A 637 8.82 31.24 3.48
C VAL A 637 8.09 32.44 4.08
N ARG A 638 8.44 32.84 5.32
CA ARG A 638 7.81 34.01 5.97
C ARG A 638 8.08 35.32 5.23
N LEU A 639 9.31 35.52 4.73
CA LEU A 639 9.67 36.71 3.96
C LEU A 639 8.91 36.75 2.64
N ARG A 640 8.79 35.62 1.95
CA ARG A 640 8.06 35.50 0.68
C ARG A 640 6.57 35.76 0.86
N ASN A 641 5.94 35.12 1.87
CA ASN A 641 4.53 35.34 2.17
C ASN A 641 4.27 36.78 2.63
N GLY A 642 5.20 37.39 3.36
CA GLY A 642 5.12 38.81 3.76
C GLY A 642 5.27 39.77 2.58
N ALA A 643 6.12 39.44 1.60
CA ALA A 643 6.28 40.20 0.36
C ALA A 643 5.07 40.08 -0.57
N GLU A 644 4.45 38.89 -0.69
CA GLU A 644 3.18 38.69 -1.39
C GLU A 644 2.03 39.49 -0.74
N TYR A 645 1.97 39.54 0.59
CA TYR A 645 0.99 40.36 1.31
C TYR A 645 1.19 41.86 1.07
N ALA A 646 2.44 42.32 0.95
CA ALA A 646 2.79 43.70 0.63
C ALA A 646 2.51 44.06 -0.84
N LEU A 647 2.71 43.12 -1.78
CA LEU A 647 2.40 43.32 -3.20
C LEU A 647 0.87 43.36 -3.45
N ASN A 648 0.11 42.46 -2.83
CA ASN A 648 -1.36 42.40 -2.95
C ASN A 648 -2.08 43.56 -2.23
N SER A 649 -1.41 44.31 -1.36
CA SER A 649 -1.96 45.49 -0.69
C SER A 649 -1.59 46.81 -1.39
N VAL A 650 -0.74 46.77 -2.42
CA VAL A 650 -0.35 47.93 -3.23
C VAL A 650 -1.17 48.03 -4.53
N GLU A 651 -1.87 46.97 -4.95
CA GLU A 651 -2.83 46.99 -6.05
C GLU A 651 -4.27 47.31 -5.58
N LEU A 652 -4.47 48.52 -5.07
CA LEU A 652 -5.77 49.19 -5.09
C LEU A 652 -5.56 50.55 -5.76
N PRO A 653 -6.14 50.82 -6.95
CA PRO A 653 -5.84 52.04 -7.67
C PRO A 653 -6.42 53.25 -6.96
N SER A 654 -5.58 54.26 -6.81
CA SER A 654 -5.97 55.65 -6.87
C SER A 654 -6.68 55.95 -8.21
N ASN A 655 -7.85 56.60 -8.09
CA ASN A 655 -8.81 57.12 -9.08
C ASN A 655 -9.93 56.19 -9.53
#